data_AF-A0A521GUX0-F1
#
_entry.id   AF-A0A521GUX0-F1
#
_cell.length_a   1.000
_cell.length_b   1.000
_cell.length_c   1.000
_cell.angle_alpha   90.00
_cell.angle_beta   90.00
_cell.angle_gamma   90.00
#
_symmetry.space_group_name_H-M   'P 1'
#
loop_
_entity.id
_entity.type
_entity.pdbx_description
1 polymer ?
#
loop_
_entity_poly.entity_id
_entity_poly.type
_entity_poly.pdbx_seq_one_letter_code
_entity_poly.pdbx_strand_id
1 'polypeptide(L)'
;MRQLHLPLPALALSGVAALLCACGGGSSPSNQPGSGRASLHMETVEWGRLVDVFDSLGVLVESDIVVRESLQSDGVNYVLGINPVTQAETLTIRQPAGTVLFQSLLSSAQSGRAAVATKGLDSPGPFSRVARNGAIRMQFSDLLDPESVDRQTVQLLVGNPPIRSQEVRYVVKNGELGADGLPKGVIILDVTVSSEDAADLGIPENGVGYPASPDSSSPNLVIRIPTEVDPLFGQNRVLTNLSGNRHLEPLASDPVELSPSFDPIVVRAVRTGNSADPYNGFMIDQQRPKLITEQRATVRAVSLVPGAATLRTLTYAINAAGCREITPKVGDLFQIGTATVLVSRVDSAADPTAYVVTGALLNGDLPAGSSPRQGVLTSAYANADAALQLCWLSFTPEPSVGLPADGLDPLATSITVRFSEPIDPVSVKSLETMVLCSVDPTASGSDPARPFDPATESVGEYIDRQLGYGNFDEDEPSATGSGRIKFGPVEVTADSRTYTLSPLAGMTDSNAEGEDLTLVLALRDGTVGVLDLAGNPVDFTGFVAGNVGQDHKMILSGNPSTWPTDRYLALRFNSTDENNDGLSEYAGQFNFVPGRMRGRTLQRFSRVADPSNPFVGQRIQFGQGIMNPLTPTGCVLLTAYGYHHLGLGLTAAAEFNLDVEGLNWAPFGGNVFDDSFPRYSLALAHSKYYPDDFISATTGYPAWPNSGLLREQVFDNNILGFQDGLYDEKIVFDKQYEIRGVNRFTATSGVTYMPWPDFESTYTWRDTSFPSDLLGAPNGFGVPPQVTGLPSLWPAGQVPSIGLPLLMRFRCYPEGAFFGSNGFQVQIMVGSSALPAFRVFSSGGLDSGGTWNYIIPDVPDGGIKPVGGYNTSNGSRTKSFGPELYWGQVDFAVSVSRFFTHWFELGGQLATITPATLEPPVERQPPGTNVILDFRGTTLVDVPSGGIGGNCENQPNGLTDAITCFDDYGDWDFVCCGIVATPYDWTPDPSTYISLPVPPSFIQLRVTFVANSAQNFEPELDAIGFAWNVD
;
A
#
# COMPACT_ATOMS: atom_id res chain seq x y z
N MET A 1 -45.13 -67.60 23.33
CA MET A 1 -45.57 -68.29 22.10
C MET A 1 -44.38 -68.33 21.14
N ARG A 2 -44.22 -69.45 20.46
CA ARG A 2 -43.06 -69.92 19.68
C ARG A 2 -42.93 -69.26 18.30
N GLN A 3 -41.68 -69.26 17.81
CA GLN A 3 -41.22 -69.69 16.46
C GLN A 3 -41.51 -68.78 15.26
N LEU A 4 -40.50 -68.31 14.51
CA LEU A 4 -39.48 -68.97 13.65
C LEU A 4 -39.93 -69.10 12.18
N HIS A 5 -38.94 -68.87 11.30
CA HIS A 5 -38.71 -69.39 9.93
C HIS A 5 -39.18 -68.59 8.70
N LEU A 6 -38.17 -68.02 8.00
CA LEU A 6 -37.76 -68.16 6.56
C LEU A 6 -38.63 -69.07 5.65
N PRO A 7 -38.61 -68.98 4.28
CA PRO A 7 -37.57 -68.43 3.37
C PRO A 7 -38.03 -67.72 2.03
N LEU A 8 -37.03 -67.13 1.33
CA LEU A 8 -36.73 -66.80 -0.11
C LEU A 8 -37.53 -67.42 -1.30
N PRO A 9 -37.33 -67.07 -2.63
CA PRO A 9 -36.42 -66.10 -3.33
C PRO A 9 -36.94 -65.35 -4.62
N ALA A 10 -36.04 -64.56 -5.26
CA ALA A 10 -35.81 -64.30 -6.72
C ALA A 10 -36.58 -63.15 -7.45
N LEU A 11 -36.04 -62.34 -8.38
CA LEU A 11 -34.69 -61.93 -8.86
C LEU A 11 -34.82 -60.83 -9.98
N ALA A 12 -33.72 -60.09 -10.26
CA ALA A 12 -33.31 -59.32 -11.49
C ALA A 12 -33.58 -57.77 -11.51
N LEU A 13 -32.58 -56.88 -11.31
CA LEU A 13 -31.38 -56.41 -12.09
C LEU A 13 -31.71 -55.19 -12.98
N SER A 14 -30.92 -54.12 -13.17
CA SER A 14 -29.52 -53.70 -12.95
C SER A 14 -29.46 -52.16 -13.13
N GLY A 15 -28.47 -51.33 -12.73
CA GLY A 15 -27.03 -51.42 -12.46
C GLY A 15 -26.48 -49.97 -12.29
N VAL A 16 -25.20 -49.61 -12.12
CA VAL A 16 -23.89 -50.20 -11.81
C VAL A 16 -22.96 -48.99 -11.58
N ALA A 17 -22.10 -49.02 -10.56
CA ALA A 17 -20.77 -48.36 -10.56
C ALA A 17 -19.88 -49.05 -9.51
N ALA A 18 -18.64 -49.34 -9.89
CA ALA A 18 -17.82 -50.40 -9.33
C ALA A 18 -16.66 -49.91 -8.45
N LEU A 19 -16.27 -50.80 -7.52
CA LEU A 19 -15.00 -50.89 -6.78
C LEU A 19 -13.79 -51.15 -7.71
N LEU A 20 -12.59 -50.89 -7.18
CA LEU A 20 -11.42 -51.77 -7.35
C LEU A 20 -10.75 -52.05 -5.99
N CYS A 21 -10.14 -53.25 -5.90
CA CYS A 21 -9.88 -54.05 -4.71
C CYS A 21 -8.44 -54.64 -4.77
N ALA A 22 -7.80 -54.95 -3.62
CA ALA A 22 -6.78 -55.99 -3.41
C ALA A 22 -6.45 -56.04 -1.88
N CYS A 23 -6.69 -57.09 -1.08
CA CYS A 23 -6.06 -58.43 -0.97
C CYS A 23 -4.51 -58.37 -0.92
N GLY A 24 -3.76 -58.87 0.06
CA GLY A 24 -3.96 -59.64 1.29
C GLY A 24 -2.61 -60.29 1.69
N GLY A 25 -2.38 -60.62 2.98
CA GLY A 25 -1.29 -61.53 3.36
C GLY A 25 -0.76 -61.44 4.80
N GLY A 26 -1.02 -62.49 5.59
CA GLY A 26 0.03 -63.21 6.34
C GLY A 26 0.53 -62.67 7.68
N SER A 27 0.02 -63.27 8.75
CA SER A 27 0.58 -63.34 10.11
C SER A 27 2.00 -63.92 10.18
N SER A 28 2.90 -63.29 10.95
CA SER A 28 3.75 -63.97 11.94
C SER A 28 4.32 -62.97 12.98
N PRO A 29 4.47 -63.38 14.25
CA PRO A 29 4.76 -62.50 15.38
C PRO A 29 6.24 -62.52 15.78
N SER A 30 6.73 -61.45 16.41
CA SER A 30 7.85 -61.56 17.35
C SER A 30 7.66 -60.58 18.51
N ASN A 31 7.32 -61.16 19.66
CA ASN A 31 7.39 -60.57 21.00
C ASN A 31 8.77 -59.97 21.28
N GLN A 32 8.81 -58.78 21.89
CA GLN A 32 9.33 -58.48 23.25
C GLN A 32 9.69 -56.99 23.37
N PRO A 33 9.77 -56.43 24.60
CA PRO A 33 8.76 -56.28 25.64
C PRO A 33 8.44 -54.79 25.88
N GLY A 34 7.23 -54.48 26.35
CA GLY A 34 6.84 -53.12 26.69
C GLY A 34 7.69 -52.52 27.82
N SER A 35 8.30 -51.36 27.56
CA SER A 35 8.50 -50.34 28.59
C SER A 35 7.16 -49.60 28.72
N GLY A 36 6.28 -50.08 29.60
CA GLY A 36 5.03 -49.42 29.93
C GLY A 36 5.24 -48.07 30.63
N ARG A 37 5.66 -47.06 29.87
CA ARG A 37 5.55 -45.64 30.21
C ARG A 37 4.74 -45.01 29.09
N ALA A 38 3.49 -44.63 29.37
CA ALA A 38 2.69 -43.87 28.42
C ALA A 38 3.42 -42.55 28.15
N SER A 39 3.88 -42.32 26.92
CA SER A 39 4.57 -41.10 26.51
C SER A 39 3.61 -39.91 26.37
N LEU A 40 4.15 -38.70 26.48
CA LEU A 40 3.37 -37.47 26.30
C LEU A 40 3.08 -37.30 24.80
N HIS A 41 1.82 -37.10 24.42
CA HIS A 41 1.43 -36.84 23.04
C HIS A 41 0.40 -35.70 22.98
N MET A 42 0.39 -34.99 21.85
CA MET A 42 -0.59 -33.93 21.58
C MET A 42 -1.88 -34.57 21.05
N GLU A 43 -2.98 -34.37 21.75
CA GLU A 43 -4.27 -34.99 21.43
C GLU A 43 -5.06 -34.16 20.43
N THR A 44 -5.20 -32.86 20.69
CA THR A 44 -6.03 -31.96 19.88
C THR A 44 -5.43 -30.57 19.81
N VAL A 45 -5.60 -29.93 18.65
CA VAL A 45 -5.33 -28.51 18.46
C VAL A 45 -6.63 -27.86 18.01
N GLU A 46 -7.06 -26.87 18.78
CA GLU A 46 -8.28 -26.10 18.56
C GLU A 46 -7.92 -24.62 18.62
N TRP A 47 -8.82 -23.75 18.17
CA TRP A 47 -8.69 -22.33 18.41
C TRP A 47 -10.04 -21.71 18.76
N GLY A 48 -9.99 -20.54 19.37
CA GLY A 48 -11.19 -19.84 19.81
C GLY A 48 -10.90 -18.47 20.40
N ARG A 49 -11.87 -17.95 21.15
CA ARG A 49 -11.80 -16.66 21.83
C ARG A 49 -11.32 -16.86 23.27
N LEU A 50 -10.30 -16.13 23.70
CA LEU A 50 -9.79 -16.16 25.06
C LEU A 50 -10.59 -15.18 25.94
N VAL A 51 -11.17 -15.64 27.04
CA VAL A 51 -12.02 -14.80 27.91
C VAL A 51 -11.81 -15.07 29.40
N ASP A 52 -12.07 -14.04 30.21
CA ASP A 52 -12.31 -14.14 31.65
C ASP A 52 -13.83 -14.24 31.92
N VAL A 53 -14.24 -15.19 32.75
CA VAL A 53 -15.64 -15.52 32.96
C VAL A 53 -16.17 -14.88 34.24
N PHE A 54 -17.22 -14.07 34.11
CA PHE A 54 -17.94 -13.44 35.22
C PHE A 54 -19.34 -14.04 35.38
N ASP A 55 -19.88 -13.98 36.59
CA ASP A 55 -21.27 -14.35 36.86
C ASP A 55 -22.23 -13.15 36.82
N SER A 56 -23.53 -13.38 37.02
CA SER A 56 -24.56 -12.32 36.99
C SER A 56 -24.39 -11.21 38.03
N LEU A 57 -23.57 -11.43 39.06
CA LEU A 57 -23.30 -10.46 40.13
C LEU A 57 -21.99 -9.69 39.88
N GLY A 58 -21.30 -9.96 38.76
CA GLY A 58 -20.02 -9.35 38.43
C GLY A 58 -18.84 -9.96 39.19
N VAL A 59 -18.97 -11.19 39.69
CA VAL A 59 -17.88 -11.92 40.34
C VAL A 59 -17.10 -12.71 39.29
N LEU A 60 -15.77 -12.55 39.27
CA LEU A 60 -14.86 -13.35 38.44
C LEU A 60 -14.86 -14.81 38.91
N VAL A 61 -15.07 -15.74 37.98
CA VAL A 61 -15.21 -17.19 38.24
C VAL A 61 -14.02 -17.98 37.71
N GLU A 62 -13.63 -17.74 36.46
CA GLU A 62 -12.47 -18.37 35.81
C GLU A 62 -11.74 -17.34 34.93
N SER A 63 -10.42 -17.47 34.77
CA SER A 63 -9.61 -16.62 33.90
C SER A 63 -8.94 -17.42 32.78
N ASP A 64 -8.61 -16.76 31.68
CA ASP A 64 -7.86 -17.31 30.53
C ASP A 64 -8.47 -18.61 29.99
N ILE A 65 -9.77 -18.59 29.67
CA ILE A 65 -10.49 -19.74 29.12
C ILE A 65 -10.75 -19.55 27.63
N VAL A 66 -10.50 -20.58 26.83
CA VAL A 66 -10.84 -20.56 25.40
C VAL A 66 -12.26 -21.07 25.17
N VAL A 67 -13.13 -20.17 24.71
CA VAL A 67 -14.51 -20.47 24.29
C VAL A 67 -14.61 -20.53 22.76
N ARG A 68 -15.69 -21.12 22.23
CA ARG A 68 -15.90 -21.22 20.78
C ARG A 68 -15.92 -19.84 20.12
N GLU A 69 -15.29 -19.74 18.96
CA GLU A 69 -15.13 -18.51 18.17
C GLU A 69 -16.45 -17.91 17.69
N SER A 70 -17.50 -18.75 17.60
CA SER A 70 -18.85 -18.38 17.18
C SER A 70 -19.76 -17.90 18.32
N LEU A 71 -19.29 -17.86 19.58
CA LEU A 71 -20.09 -17.37 20.70
C LEU A 71 -20.35 -15.87 20.55
N GLN A 72 -21.59 -15.44 20.81
CA GLN A 72 -22.03 -14.05 20.73
C GLN A 72 -22.84 -13.67 21.97
N SER A 73 -22.90 -12.38 22.25
CA SER A 73 -23.83 -11.81 23.23
C SER A 73 -25.27 -12.05 22.78
N ASP A 74 -26.10 -12.64 23.63
CA ASP A 74 -27.52 -12.89 23.35
C ASP A 74 -28.47 -12.04 24.24
N GLY A 75 -27.90 -11.28 25.18
CA GLY A 75 -28.64 -10.46 26.14
C GLY A 75 -29.41 -11.25 27.20
N VAL A 76 -29.41 -12.59 27.12
CA VAL A 76 -30.18 -13.50 27.98
C VAL A 76 -29.25 -14.36 28.83
N ASN A 77 -28.32 -15.08 28.21
CA ASN A 77 -27.38 -15.98 28.87
C ASN A 77 -25.96 -15.44 28.87
N TYR A 78 -25.52 -14.82 27.78
CA TYR A 78 -24.14 -14.41 27.57
C TYR A 78 -24.04 -12.93 27.21
N VAL A 79 -23.04 -12.27 27.80
CA VAL A 79 -22.60 -10.93 27.41
C VAL A 79 -21.08 -10.99 27.28
N LEU A 80 -20.58 -10.81 26.06
CA LEU A 80 -19.18 -10.60 25.76
C LEU A 80 -18.85 -9.11 25.85
N GLY A 81 -17.63 -8.80 26.27
CA GLY A 81 -17.06 -7.46 26.09
C GLY A 81 -15.59 -7.37 26.45
N ILE A 82 -14.95 -6.27 26.06
CA ILE A 82 -13.52 -6.03 26.30
C ILE A 82 -13.28 -5.10 27.48
N ASN A 83 -12.28 -5.41 28.32
CA ASN A 83 -11.81 -4.47 29.32
C ASN A 83 -10.89 -3.43 28.67
N PRO A 84 -11.21 -2.12 28.71
CA PRO A 84 -10.45 -1.10 28.00
C PRO A 84 -9.03 -0.90 28.54
N VAL A 85 -8.71 -1.38 29.74
CA VAL A 85 -7.37 -1.24 30.33
C VAL A 85 -6.59 -2.53 30.25
N THR A 86 -7.13 -3.63 30.78
CA THR A 86 -6.42 -4.92 30.76
C THR A 86 -6.43 -5.59 29.40
N GLN A 87 -7.29 -5.14 28.47
CA GLN A 87 -7.52 -5.72 27.14
C GLN A 87 -8.06 -7.15 27.15
N ALA A 88 -8.24 -7.73 28.35
CA ALA A 88 -8.85 -9.03 28.52
C ALA A 88 -10.30 -8.96 28.05
N GLU A 89 -10.67 -9.88 27.18
CA GLU A 89 -12.06 -10.10 26.85
C GLU A 89 -12.76 -10.82 28.01
N THR A 90 -14.03 -10.51 28.20
CA THR A 90 -14.84 -10.99 29.31
C THR A 90 -16.09 -11.68 28.79
N LEU A 91 -16.47 -12.76 29.45
CA LEU A 91 -17.73 -13.46 29.24
C LEU A 91 -18.54 -13.40 30.53
N THR A 92 -19.54 -12.54 30.58
CA THR A 92 -20.51 -12.55 31.68
C THR A 92 -21.63 -13.55 31.38
N ILE A 93 -21.71 -14.60 32.19
CA ILE A 93 -22.83 -15.53 32.20
C ILE A 93 -23.90 -14.95 33.12
N ARG A 94 -25.10 -14.70 32.60
CA ARG A 94 -26.23 -14.07 33.32
C ARG A 94 -26.93 -15.01 34.32
N GLN A 95 -26.15 -15.83 35.01
CA GLN A 95 -26.58 -16.69 36.12
C GLN A 95 -25.58 -16.58 37.27
N PRO A 96 -25.99 -16.75 38.53
CA PRO A 96 -25.05 -16.75 39.66
C PRO A 96 -24.09 -17.95 39.59
N ALA A 97 -22.84 -17.71 40.00
CA ALA A 97 -21.83 -18.76 40.10
C ALA A 97 -22.30 -19.90 41.04
N GLY A 98 -21.93 -21.14 40.71
CA GLY A 98 -22.28 -22.33 41.49
C GLY A 98 -23.67 -22.92 41.22
N THR A 99 -24.46 -22.32 40.34
CA THR A 99 -25.72 -22.92 39.88
C THR A 99 -25.48 -23.97 38.77
N VAL A 100 -26.37 -24.96 38.66
CA VAL A 100 -26.30 -25.98 37.58
C VAL A 100 -26.42 -25.34 36.19
N LEU A 101 -27.23 -24.29 36.08
CA LEU A 101 -27.41 -23.57 34.83
C LEU A 101 -26.15 -22.82 34.42
N PHE A 102 -25.44 -22.17 35.36
CA PHE A 102 -24.15 -21.53 35.09
C PHE A 102 -23.13 -22.55 34.53
N GLN A 103 -22.98 -23.71 35.18
CA GLN A 103 -22.04 -24.75 34.72
C GLN A 103 -22.41 -25.29 33.33
N SER A 104 -23.71 -25.47 33.06
CA SER A 104 -24.17 -25.91 31.74
C SER A 104 -23.89 -24.87 30.66
N LEU A 105 -24.04 -23.58 30.96
CA LEU A 105 -23.77 -22.49 30.02
C LEU A 105 -22.26 -22.33 29.78
N LEU A 106 -21.43 -22.45 30.81
CA LEU A 106 -19.96 -22.41 30.67
C LEU A 106 -19.47 -23.59 29.81
N SER A 107 -19.93 -24.81 30.11
CA SER A 107 -19.58 -25.99 29.32
C SER A 107 -20.05 -25.87 27.86
N SER A 108 -21.24 -25.29 27.62
CA SER A 108 -21.70 -25.02 26.25
C SER A 108 -20.80 -24.02 25.53
N ALA A 109 -20.37 -22.95 26.19
CA ALA A 109 -19.46 -21.95 25.62
C ALA A 109 -18.10 -22.54 25.24
N GLN A 110 -17.60 -23.50 26.02
CA GLN A 110 -16.34 -24.21 25.75
C GLN A 110 -16.49 -25.32 24.69
N SER A 111 -17.69 -25.90 24.53
CA SER A 111 -17.92 -26.96 23.54
C SER A 111 -17.99 -26.44 22.10
N GLY A 112 -17.48 -27.22 21.14
CA GLY A 112 -17.63 -26.93 19.71
C GLY A 112 -16.66 -25.89 19.14
N ARG A 113 -15.47 -25.75 19.74
CA ARG A 113 -14.38 -24.93 19.20
C ARG A 113 -13.92 -25.42 17.83
N ALA A 114 -13.44 -24.51 16.99
CA ALA A 114 -12.89 -24.85 15.69
C ALA A 114 -11.60 -25.69 15.82
N ALA A 115 -11.60 -26.88 15.21
CA ALA A 115 -10.43 -27.76 15.18
C ALA A 115 -9.42 -27.35 14.11
N VAL A 116 -8.13 -27.53 14.40
CA VAL A 116 -7.02 -27.34 13.47
C VAL A 116 -6.65 -28.68 12.84
N ALA A 117 -6.63 -28.74 11.50
CA ALA A 117 -6.24 -29.94 10.78
C ALA A 117 -4.77 -30.30 11.02
N THR A 118 -4.50 -31.61 11.13
CA THR A 118 -3.16 -32.17 11.32
C THR A 118 -2.36 -32.11 10.01
N LYS A 119 -1.82 -30.93 9.67
CA LYS A 119 -1.00 -30.68 8.47
C LYS A 119 0.36 -30.05 8.81
N GLY A 120 1.39 -30.39 8.02
CA GLY A 120 2.71 -29.74 8.02
C GLY A 120 2.89 -28.84 6.80
N LEU A 121 4.02 -28.13 6.68
CA LEU A 121 4.25 -27.15 5.61
C LEU A 121 4.15 -27.74 4.20
N ASP A 122 4.61 -28.98 3.99
CA ASP A 122 4.58 -29.66 2.69
C ASP A 122 3.21 -30.30 2.34
N SER A 123 2.21 -30.13 3.21
CA SER A 123 0.87 -30.69 2.97
C SER A 123 0.13 -29.89 1.89
N PRO A 124 -0.71 -30.54 1.05
CA PRO A 124 -1.53 -29.81 0.09
C PRO A 124 -2.57 -28.93 0.79
N GLY A 125 -2.82 -27.72 0.27
CA GLY A 125 -3.86 -26.82 0.75
C GLY A 125 -5.29 -27.34 0.50
N PRO A 126 -6.33 -26.66 1.03
CA PRO A 126 -6.24 -25.48 1.90
C PRO A 126 -5.87 -25.85 3.34
N PHE A 127 -5.19 -24.95 4.04
CA PHE A 127 -4.89 -25.07 5.46
C PHE A 127 -6.05 -24.57 6.34
N SER A 128 -6.10 -25.03 7.60
CA SER A 128 -7.11 -24.54 8.55
C SER A 128 -6.92 -23.05 8.80
N ARG A 129 -8.02 -22.28 8.75
CA ARG A 129 -7.99 -20.85 9.06
C ARG A 129 -8.07 -20.64 10.56
N VAL A 130 -7.15 -19.84 11.10
CA VAL A 130 -7.20 -19.28 12.45
C VAL A 130 -7.43 -17.77 12.32
N ALA A 131 -8.34 -17.20 13.11
CA ALA A 131 -8.51 -15.75 13.14
C ALA A 131 -7.23 -15.06 13.62
N ARG A 132 -6.97 -13.84 13.15
CA ARG A 132 -5.72 -13.13 13.48
C ARG A 132 -5.56 -12.85 14.98
N ASN A 133 -6.65 -12.59 15.69
CA ASN A 133 -6.68 -12.44 17.15
C ASN A 133 -7.15 -13.71 17.90
N GLY A 134 -7.23 -14.85 17.23
CA GLY A 134 -7.69 -16.10 17.85
C GLY A 134 -6.61 -16.76 18.70
N ALA A 135 -6.98 -17.25 19.89
CA ALA A 135 -6.09 -18.01 20.75
C ALA A 135 -6.04 -19.50 20.32
N ILE A 136 -4.84 -20.08 20.27
CA ILE A 136 -4.66 -21.50 19.89
C ILE A 136 -4.53 -22.34 21.16
N ARG A 137 -5.40 -23.34 21.29
CA ARG A 137 -5.44 -24.29 22.41
C ARG A 137 -4.88 -25.65 21.97
N MET A 138 -3.86 -26.13 22.66
CA MET A 138 -3.26 -27.45 22.48
C MET A 138 -3.47 -28.29 23.73
N GLN A 139 -4.12 -29.45 23.58
CA GLN A 139 -4.35 -30.39 24.68
C GLN A 139 -3.40 -31.58 24.55
N PHE A 140 -2.86 -32.01 25.69
CA PHE A 140 -1.90 -33.09 25.78
C PHE A 140 -2.42 -34.23 26.66
N SER A 141 -1.87 -35.42 26.45
CA SER A 141 -2.31 -36.67 27.06
C SER A 141 -2.10 -36.78 28.57
N ASP A 142 -1.26 -35.93 29.15
CA ASP A 142 -0.87 -35.90 30.57
C ASP A 142 -0.77 -34.43 31.03
N LEU A 143 -0.68 -34.21 32.35
CA LEU A 143 -0.45 -32.87 32.92
C LEU A 143 0.93 -32.36 32.51
N LEU A 144 1.05 -31.06 32.25
CA LEU A 144 2.29 -30.42 31.78
C LEU A 144 3.05 -29.77 32.94
N ASP A 145 4.37 -29.75 32.84
CA ASP A 145 5.21 -28.91 33.68
C ASP A 145 5.20 -27.48 33.13
N PRO A 146 4.61 -26.48 33.85
CA PRO A 146 4.56 -25.10 33.38
C PRO A 146 5.96 -24.51 33.15
N GLU A 147 6.97 -24.94 33.91
CA GLU A 147 8.33 -24.44 33.73
C GLU A 147 8.91 -24.91 32.39
N SER A 148 8.43 -26.04 31.84
CA SER A 148 8.89 -26.58 30.55
C SER A 148 8.27 -25.89 29.32
N VAL A 149 7.28 -25.01 29.49
CA VAL A 149 6.61 -24.30 28.39
C VAL A 149 7.26 -22.94 28.18
N ASP A 150 7.94 -22.75 27.05
CA ASP A 150 8.48 -21.47 26.61
C ASP A 150 8.63 -21.43 25.08
N ARG A 151 9.20 -20.33 24.57
CA ARG A 151 9.49 -20.15 23.14
C ARG A 151 10.50 -21.14 22.56
N GLN A 152 11.26 -21.88 23.37
CA GLN A 152 12.17 -22.91 22.89
C GLN A 152 11.45 -24.24 22.70
N THR A 153 10.54 -24.59 23.60
CA THR A 153 9.83 -25.88 23.57
C THR A 153 8.55 -25.83 22.74
N VAL A 154 7.90 -24.68 22.63
CA VAL A 154 6.75 -24.44 21.76
C VAL A 154 7.05 -23.22 20.89
N GLN A 155 7.57 -23.48 19.70
CA GLN A 155 8.04 -22.43 18.78
C GLN A 155 6.90 -22.03 17.84
N LEU A 156 6.68 -20.73 17.69
CA LEU A 156 5.69 -20.17 16.77
C LEU A 156 6.39 -19.37 15.68
N LEU A 157 6.27 -19.80 14.43
CA LEU A 157 6.86 -19.11 13.28
C LEU A 157 5.77 -18.58 12.34
N VAL A 158 5.98 -17.38 11.81
CA VAL A 158 5.05 -16.68 10.92
C VAL A 158 5.76 -16.12 9.68
N GLY A 159 4.99 -15.78 8.63
CA GLY A 159 5.49 -15.21 7.38
C GLY A 159 5.20 -16.09 6.17
N ASN A 160 5.66 -15.68 4.99
CA ASN A 160 5.57 -16.49 3.77
C ASN A 160 6.96 -16.58 3.08
N PRO A 161 7.72 -17.66 3.27
CA PRO A 161 7.43 -18.82 4.13
C PRO A 161 7.47 -18.49 5.64
N PRO A 162 6.85 -19.31 6.53
CA PRO A 162 6.75 -19.02 7.96
C PRO A 162 8.04 -19.34 8.71
N ILE A 163 8.99 -18.41 8.66
CA ILE A 163 10.34 -18.57 9.22
C ILE A 163 10.66 -17.58 10.35
N ARG A 164 9.82 -16.55 10.55
CA ARG A 164 10.06 -15.51 11.56
C ARG A 164 9.43 -15.92 12.88
N SER A 165 10.21 -15.97 13.96
CA SER A 165 9.67 -16.24 15.30
C SER A 165 8.67 -15.17 15.73
N GLN A 166 7.56 -15.60 16.32
CA GLN A 166 6.53 -14.74 16.90
C GLN A 166 6.50 -14.96 18.41
N GLU A 167 6.69 -13.89 19.18
CA GLU A 167 6.50 -13.93 20.64
C GLU A 167 5.00 -13.92 20.95
N VAL A 168 4.61 -14.70 21.96
CA VAL A 168 3.22 -14.90 22.42
C VAL A 168 3.20 -15.11 23.94
N ARG A 169 2.05 -14.86 24.56
CA ARG A 169 1.78 -15.24 25.94
C ARG A 169 1.41 -16.72 26.01
N TYR A 170 2.08 -17.46 26.89
CA TYR A 170 1.83 -18.88 27.13
C TYR A 170 1.00 -19.05 28.40
N VAL A 171 -0.19 -19.63 28.29
CA VAL A 171 -1.01 -19.99 29.46
C VAL A 171 -1.06 -21.51 29.59
N VAL A 172 -0.65 -22.01 30.75
CA VAL A 172 -0.66 -23.45 31.05
C VAL A 172 -1.79 -23.75 32.04
N LYS A 173 -2.73 -24.60 31.63
CA LYS A 173 -3.83 -25.08 32.48
C LYS A 173 -3.69 -26.58 32.69
N ASN A 174 -3.68 -27.00 33.96
CA ASN A 174 -3.67 -28.41 34.36
C ASN A 174 -4.96 -28.71 35.11
N GLY A 175 -5.61 -29.85 34.80
CA GLY A 175 -6.81 -30.27 35.51
C GLY A 175 -8.11 -30.22 34.69
N GLU A 176 -8.06 -29.79 33.43
CA GLU A 176 -9.20 -29.88 32.52
C GLU A 176 -9.51 -31.35 32.21
N LEU A 177 -10.78 -31.74 32.30
CA LEU A 177 -11.19 -33.12 32.01
C LEU A 177 -11.24 -33.34 30.49
N GLY A 178 -10.42 -34.28 30.00
CA GLY A 178 -10.44 -34.74 28.62
C GLY A 178 -11.71 -35.53 28.28
N ALA A 179 -11.86 -35.89 27.01
CA ALA A 179 -12.97 -36.72 26.54
C ALA A 179 -13.01 -38.13 27.19
N ASP A 180 -11.87 -38.58 27.71
CA ASP A 180 -11.71 -39.81 28.50
C ASP A 180 -12.06 -39.65 29.98
N GLY A 181 -12.42 -38.44 30.43
CA GLY A 181 -12.73 -38.11 31.81
C GLY A 181 -11.50 -37.99 32.72
N LEU A 182 -10.29 -37.96 32.15
CA LEU A 182 -9.04 -37.81 32.90
C LEU A 182 -8.54 -36.35 32.85
N PRO A 183 -7.86 -35.86 33.90
CA PRO A 183 -7.19 -34.56 33.87
C PRO A 183 -6.11 -34.47 32.79
N LYS A 184 -6.13 -33.40 32.00
CA LYS A 184 -5.20 -33.11 30.90
C LYS A 184 -4.43 -31.81 31.16
N GLY A 185 -3.27 -31.71 30.52
CA GLY A 185 -2.50 -30.48 30.41
C GLY A 185 -2.85 -29.75 29.12
N VAL A 186 -3.00 -28.43 29.20
CA VAL A 186 -3.38 -27.56 28.08
C VAL A 186 -2.41 -26.39 28.00
N ILE A 187 -1.98 -26.08 26.79
CA ILE A 187 -1.24 -24.85 26.45
C ILE A 187 -2.16 -23.99 25.60
N ILE A 188 -2.32 -22.73 26.00
CA ILE A 188 -2.98 -21.71 25.20
C ILE A 188 -1.91 -20.73 24.74
N LEU A 189 -1.85 -20.51 23.43
CA LEU A 189 -1.03 -19.49 22.81
C LEU A 189 -1.92 -18.27 22.56
N ASP A 190 -1.59 -17.18 23.23
CA ASP A 190 -2.24 -15.89 23.06
C ASP A 190 -1.28 -14.92 22.38
N VAL A 191 -1.64 -14.49 21.17
CA VAL A 191 -0.83 -13.57 20.38
C VAL A 191 -1.15 -12.11 20.66
N THR A 192 -2.31 -11.83 21.26
CA THR A 192 -2.72 -10.48 21.61
C THR A 192 -2.16 -10.13 22.98
N VAL A 193 -1.05 -9.41 23.00
CA VAL A 193 -0.33 -9.05 24.23
C VAL A 193 -0.59 -7.58 24.56
N SER A 194 -1.25 -7.34 25.69
CA SER A 194 -1.52 -5.99 26.20
C SER A 194 -0.26 -5.32 26.74
N SER A 195 -0.30 -4.01 26.98
CA SER A 195 0.81 -3.27 27.62
C SER A 195 1.12 -3.75 29.04
N GLU A 196 0.09 -4.18 29.78
CA GLU A 196 0.26 -4.74 31.14
C GLU A 196 0.93 -6.13 31.06
N ASP A 197 0.45 -7.00 30.17
CA ASP A 197 1.04 -8.33 29.95
C ASP A 197 2.48 -8.24 29.44
N ALA A 198 2.77 -7.29 28.54
CA ALA A 198 4.11 -7.04 28.03
C ALA A 198 5.09 -6.64 29.14
N ALA A 199 4.65 -5.75 30.04
CA ALA A 199 5.45 -5.32 31.19
C ALA A 199 5.70 -6.46 32.18
N ASP A 200 4.67 -7.27 32.47
CA ASP A 200 4.74 -8.38 33.43
C ASP A 200 5.55 -9.57 32.90
N LEU A 201 5.41 -9.90 31.62
CA LEU A 201 6.06 -11.07 30.99
C LEU A 201 7.41 -10.74 30.35
N GLY A 202 7.72 -9.45 30.13
CA GLY A 202 8.95 -9.01 29.46
C GLY A 202 9.00 -9.37 27.97
N ILE A 203 7.84 -9.42 27.31
CA ILE A 203 7.69 -9.68 25.87
C ILE A 203 7.12 -8.43 25.15
N PRO A 204 7.29 -8.28 23.82
CA PRO A 204 6.74 -7.13 23.11
C PRO A 204 5.21 -7.08 23.12
N GLU A 205 4.66 -5.86 23.22
CA GLU A 205 3.22 -5.61 23.00
C GLU A 205 2.79 -6.03 21.59
N ASN A 206 1.55 -6.52 21.47
CA ASN A 206 0.97 -6.88 20.19
C ASN A 206 -0.57 -6.81 20.25
N GLY A 207 -1.17 -5.74 19.75
CA GLY A 207 -2.63 -5.63 19.68
C GLY A 207 -3.23 -6.12 18.36
N VAL A 208 -2.40 -6.32 17.32
CA VAL A 208 -2.88 -6.65 15.96
C VAL A 208 -2.97 -8.15 15.69
N GLY A 209 -2.44 -8.97 16.60
CA GLY A 209 -2.46 -10.43 16.53
C GLY A 209 -1.50 -11.00 15.48
N TYR A 210 -1.91 -12.09 14.83
CA TYR A 210 -1.13 -12.72 13.76
C TYR A 210 -1.12 -11.86 12.48
N PRO A 211 -0.01 -11.90 11.70
CA PRO A 211 0.02 -11.27 10.38
C PRO A 211 -1.01 -11.92 9.44
N ALA A 212 -1.55 -11.16 8.49
CA ALA A 212 -2.48 -11.69 7.50
C ALA A 212 -1.82 -12.74 6.59
N SER A 213 -2.58 -13.74 6.16
CA SER A 213 -2.11 -14.70 5.14
C SER A 213 -2.06 -14.04 3.76
N PRO A 214 -1.10 -14.44 2.90
CA PRO A 214 -0.95 -13.87 1.55
C PRO A 214 -2.11 -14.26 0.63
N ASP A 215 -2.76 -15.40 0.90
CA ASP A 215 -3.87 -15.94 0.12
C ASP A 215 -4.77 -16.84 0.98
N SER A 216 -5.86 -17.36 0.40
CA SER A 216 -6.87 -18.15 1.11
C SER A 216 -6.54 -19.64 1.27
N SER A 217 -5.34 -20.07 0.84
CA SER A 217 -4.96 -21.47 0.71
C SER A 217 -3.63 -21.85 1.38
N SER A 218 -2.61 -20.99 1.31
CA SER A 218 -1.23 -21.25 1.73
C SER A 218 -1.04 -21.04 3.23
N PRO A 219 -0.13 -21.80 3.88
CA PRO A 219 0.18 -21.60 5.28
C PRO A 219 1.12 -20.40 5.46
N ASN A 220 0.88 -19.60 6.49
CA ASN A 220 1.76 -18.50 6.88
C ASN A 220 2.06 -18.50 8.39
N LEU A 221 1.63 -19.54 9.10
CA LEU A 221 1.91 -19.80 10.50
C LEU A 221 2.21 -21.29 10.69
N VAL A 222 3.25 -21.59 11.47
CA VAL A 222 3.57 -22.96 11.90
C VAL A 222 3.94 -23.00 13.38
N ILE A 223 3.37 -23.97 14.10
CA ILE A 223 3.77 -24.33 15.46
C ILE A 223 4.74 -25.49 15.35
N ARG A 224 5.90 -25.41 16.01
CA ARG A 224 6.93 -26.45 16.06
C ARG A 224 7.20 -26.82 17.50
N ILE A 225 7.10 -28.11 17.82
CA ILE A 225 7.36 -28.65 19.17
C ILE A 225 8.50 -29.67 19.06
N PRO A 226 9.74 -29.28 19.39
CA PRO A 226 10.89 -30.18 19.40
C PRO A 226 10.70 -31.31 20.41
N THR A 227 11.05 -32.53 20.02
CA THR A 227 10.89 -33.72 20.87
C THR A 227 12.17 -34.14 21.57
N GLU A 228 13.33 -33.70 21.08
CA GLU A 228 14.65 -34.04 21.60
C GLU A 228 15.47 -32.79 21.97
N VAL A 229 16.34 -32.93 22.98
CA VAL A 229 17.28 -31.88 23.38
C VAL A 229 18.49 -31.93 22.46
N ASP A 230 18.74 -30.84 21.74
CA ASP A 230 19.88 -30.69 20.82
C ASP A 230 20.61 -29.35 21.08
N PRO A 231 21.58 -29.34 22.02
CA PRO A 231 22.30 -28.12 22.38
C PRO A 231 23.17 -27.56 21.25
N LEU A 232 23.53 -28.37 20.25
CA LEU A 232 24.37 -27.91 19.11
C LEU A 232 23.61 -26.95 18.19
N PHE A 233 22.29 -27.06 18.16
CA PHE A 233 21.40 -26.20 17.37
C PHE A 233 20.53 -25.29 18.24
N GLY A 234 20.92 -25.08 19.51
CA GLY A 234 20.26 -24.15 20.42
C GLY A 234 18.99 -24.68 21.10
N GLN A 235 18.67 -25.97 20.92
CA GLN A 235 17.52 -26.61 21.57
C GLN A 235 17.94 -27.21 22.93
N ASN A 236 17.89 -26.40 23.98
CA ASN A 236 18.40 -26.84 25.30
C ASN A 236 17.35 -27.55 26.19
N ARG A 237 16.08 -27.54 25.78
CA ARG A 237 14.96 -28.06 26.57
C ARG A 237 13.88 -28.62 25.67
N VAL A 238 13.03 -29.51 26.17
CA VAL A 238 11.84 -30.02 25.47
C VAL A 238 10.62 -29.94 26.39
N LEU A 239 9.43 -30.01 25.81
CA LEU A 239 8.18 -30.02 26.58
C LEU A 239 8.09 -31.31 27.42
N THR A 240 7.78 -31.18 28.71
CA THR A 240 7.67 -32.33 29.62
C THR A 240 6.36 -32.37 30.39
N ASN A 241 6.00 -33.56 30.86
CA ASN A 241 4.91 -33.71 31.82
C ASN A 241 5.26 -33.12 33.19
N LEU A 242 4.25 -32.93 34.06
CA LEU A 242 4.40 -32.30 35.38
C LEU A 242 5.44 -32.97 36.30
N SER A 243 5.70 -34.26 36.10
CA SER A 243 6.72 -35.01 36.85
C SER A 243 8.13 -34.98 36.23
N GLY A 244 8.30 -34.29 35.10
CA GLY A 244 9.57 -34.14 34.37
C GLY A 244 10.15 -35.45 33.80
N ASN A 245 9.36 -36.52 33.73
CA ASN A 245 9.85 -37.87 33.41
C ASN A 245 9.40 -38.40 32.04
N ARG A 246 8.59 -37.62 31.32
CA ARG A 246 8.11 -37.90 29.97
C ARG A 246 8.23 -36.62 29.14
N HIS A 247 8.69 -36.76 27.91
CA HIS A 247 8.73 -35.72 26.89
C HIS A 247 7.79 -36.09 25.74
N LEU A 248 7.53 -35.12 24.84
CA LEU A 248 6.66 -35.31 23.70
C LEU A 248 7.22 -36.38 22.74
N GLU A 249 6.41 -37.38 22.39
CA GLU A 249 6.72 -38.34 21.32
C GLU A 249 5.73 -38.16 20.15
N PRO A 250 6.20 -38.14 18.89
CA PRO A 250 5.33 -37.97 17.72
C PRO A 250 4.50 -39.24 17.47
N LEU A 251 3.21 -39.06 17.18
CA LEU A 251 2.33 -40.13 16.70
C LEU A 251 2.55 -40.37 15.21
N ALA A 252 2.19 -41.56 14.71
CA ALA A 252 2.25 -41.86 13.27
C ALA A 252 1.39 -40.94 12.39
N SER A 253 0.37 -40.29 12.99
CA SER A 253 -0.47 -39.31 12.33
C SER A 253 0.07 -37.88 12.39
N ASP A 254 1.13 -37.62 13.15
CA ASP A 254 1.69 -36.28 13.27
C ASP A 254 2.56 -35.95 12.06
N PRO A 255 2.35 -34.79 11.40
CA PRO A 255 3.35 -34.23 10.51
C PRO A 255 4.59 -33.86 11.32
N VAL A 256 5.74 -34.27 10.80
CA VAL A 256 7.03 -34.12 11.45
C VAL A 256 8.00 -33.45 10.47
N GLU A 257 8.72 -32.45 10.96
CA GLU A 257 9.92 -31.91 10.34
C GLU A 257 11.15 -32.53 11.01
N LEU A 258 12.29 -32.53 10.31
CA LEU A 258 13.55 -33.00 10.88
C LEU A 258 14.45 -31.82 11.23
N SER A 259 15.04 -31.87 12.43
CA SER A 259 16.13 -30.96 12.80
C SER A 259 17.36 -31.19 11.91
N PRO A 260 18.36 -30.29 11.92
CA PRO A 260 19.64 -30.54 11.26
C PRO A 260 20.36 -31.82 11.76
N SER A 261 20.07 -32.27 12.98
CA SER A 261 20.55 -33.54 13.57
C SER A 261 19.64 -34.74 13.26
N PHE A 262 18.61 -34.54 12.43
CA PHE A 262 17.57 -35.52 12.08
C PHE A 262 16.64 -35.92 13.24
N ASP A 263 16.57 -35.11 14.29
CA ASP A 263 15.60 -35.30 15.36
C ASP A 263 14.20 -34.85 14.92
N PRO A 264 13.14 -35.58 15.31
CA PRO A 264 11.79 -35.22 14.92
C PRO A 264 11.31 -33.94 15.63
N ILE A 265 10.57 -33.12 14.91
CA ILE A 265 9.89 -31.93 15.41
C ILE A 265 8.42 -32.05 15.02
N VAL A 266 7.53 -32.11 16.00
CA VAL A 266 6.08 -32.15 15.72
C VAL A 266 5.64 -30.79 15.22
N VAL A 267 4.97 -30.74 14.07
CA VAL A 267 4.53 -29.47 13.48
C VAL A 267 3.03 -29.35 13.32
N ARG A 268 2.52 -28.12 13.29
CA ARG A 268 1.15 -27.79 12.88
C ARG A 268 1.18 -26.50 12.06
N ALA A 269 0.96 -26.64 10.76
CA ALA A 269 0.86 -25.53 9.84
C ALA A 269 -0.61 -25.10 9.69
N VAL A 270 -0.85 -23.79 9.70
CA VAL A 270 -2.17 -23.18 9.52
C VAL A 270 -2.04 -21.94 8.62
N ARG A 271 -3.18 -21.45 8.14
CA ARG A 271 -3.28 -20.11 7.57
C ARG A 271 -3.98 -19.20 8.57
N THR A 272 -3.50 -17.97 8.72
CA THR A 272 -4.23 -16.94 9.44
C THR A 272 -5.26 -16.30 8.51
N GLY A 273 -6.24 -15.57 9.06
CA GLY A 273 -7.20 -14.82 8.24
C GLY A 273 -6.56 -13.68 7.43
N ASN A 274 -7.22 -13.24 6.36
CA ASN A 274 -6.82 -12.07 5.56
C ASN A 274 -8.04 -11.21 5.16
N SER A 275 -7.81 -10.12 4.42
CA SER A 275 -8.86 -9.17 3.99
C SER A 275 -9.96 -9.76 3.10
N ALA A 276 -9.73 -10.93 2.48
CA ALA A 276 -10.75 -11.65 1.71
C ALA A 276 -11.61 -12.59 2.58
N ASP A 277 -11.20 -12.88 3.81
CA ASP A 277 -12.01 -13.58 4.80
C ASP A 277 -13.00 -12.61 5.49
N PRO A 278 -14.12 -13.11 6.05
CA PRO A 278 -15.02 -12.29 6.87
C PRO A 278 -14.26 -11.54 7.97
N TYR A 279 -14.67 -10.31 8.24
CA TYR A 279 -14.10 -9.45 9.30
C TYR A 279 -12.58 -9.24 9.14
N ASN A 280 -12.10 -9.11 7.90
CA ASN A 280 -10.68 -8.97 7.57
C ASN A 280 -9.78 -10.10 8.13
N GLY A 281 -10.37 -11.26 8.39
CA GLY A 281 -9.67 -12.40 8.97
C GLY A 281 -9.55 -12.38 10.49
N PHE A 282 -10.21 -11.46 11.18
CA PHE A 282 -10.34 -11.43 12.64
C PHE A 282 -11.58 -12.22 13.11
N MET A 283 -11.67 -12.44 14.42
CA MET A 283 -12.89 -12.97 15.04
C MET A 283 -14.05 -12.01 14.80
N ILE A 284 -15.28 -12.53 14.79
CA ILE A 284 -16.46 -11.68 14.71
C ILE A 284 -16.44 -10.68 15.86
N ASP A 285 -16.50 -9.41 15.53
CA ASP A 285 -16.65 -8.35 16.53
C ASP A 285 -17.98 -7.63 16.31
N GLN A 286 -18.72 -7.49 17.41
CA GLN A 286 -20.00 -6.79 17.46
C GLN A 286 -19.93 -5.56 18.35
N GLN A 287 -18.85 -5.41 19.13
CA GLN A 287 -18.57 -4.17 19.82
C GLN A 287 -17.92 -3.22 18.82
N ARG A 288 -18.35 -1.97 18.86
CA ARG A 288 -17.78 -0.93 18.03
C ARG A 288 -16.76 -0.15 18.85
N PRO A 289 -15.67 0.32 18.24
CA PRO A 289 -14.64 1.04 18.96
C PRO A 289 -15.17 2.34 19.53
N LYS A 290 -14.79 2.65 20.77
CA LYS A 290 -15.13 3.88 21.48
C LYS A 290 -13.87 4.67 21.78
N LEU A 291 -13.98 6.00 21.85
CA LEU A 291 -12.92 6.81 22.42
C LEU A 291 -12.85 6.60 23.93
N ILE A 292 -11.63 6.56 24.44
CA ILE A 292 -11.32 6.40 25.86
C ILE A 292 -10.53 7.61 26.33
N THR A 293 -10.87 8.13 27.50
CA THR A 293 -10.09 9.15 28.20
C THR A 293 -9.53 8.62 29.51
N GLU A 294 -8.38 9.14 29.91
CA GLU A 294 -7.78 8.93 31.23
C GLU A 294 -7.74 10.25 31.99
N GLN A 295 -8.45 10.30 33.11
CA GLN A 295 -8.59 11.50 33.93
C GLN A 295 -8.03 11.25 35.32
N ARG A 296 -7.17 12.15 35.79
CA ARG A 296 -6.73 12.13 37.18
C ARG A 296 -7.93 12.45 38.08
N ALA A 297 -8.19 11.59 39.06
CA ALA A 297 -9.30 11.72 39.98
C ALA A 297 -8.84 11.61 41.44
N THR A 298 -9.48 12.39 42.30
CA THR A 298 -9.32 12.28 43.75
C THR A 298 -10.46 11.45 44.32
N VAL A 299 -10.15 10.25 44.81
CA VAL A 299 -11.07 9.37 45.52
C VAL A 299 -11.10 9.77 46.99
N ARG A 300 -12.18 10.42 47.41
CA ARG A 300 -12.36 10.99 48.76
C ARG A 300 -12.69 9.93 49.80
N ALA A 301 -13.45 8.91 49.42
CA ALA A 301 -13.85 7.84 50.34
C ALA A 301 -13.97 6.50 49.61
N VAL A 302 -13.64 5.43 50.33
CA VAL A 302 -13.82 4.03 49.93
C VAL A 302 -14.56 3.30 51.05
N SER A 303 -15.66 2.62 50.73
CA SER A 303 -16.38 1.74 51.66
C SER A 303 -16.56 0.33 51.11
N LEU A 304 -16.57 -0.68 51.99
CA LEU A 304 -16.85 -2.07 51.62
C LEU A 304 -18.35 -2.29 51.47
N VAL A 305 -18.76 -3.10 50.50
CA VAL A 305 -20.17 -3.53 50.36
C VAL A 305 -20.43 -4.74 51.27
N PRO A 306 -21.39 -4.68 52.21
CA PRO A 306 -21.69 -5.80 53.10
C PRO A 306 -22.06 -7.07 52.32
N GLY A 307 -21.39 -8.19 52.64
CA GLY A 307 -21.65 -9.49 52.02
C GLY A 307 -20.98 -9.73 50.66
N ALA A 308 -20.20 -8.77 50.13
CA ALA A 308 -19.48 -8.91 48.87
C ALA A 308 -18.01 -8.47 49.02
N ALA A 309 -17.12 -9.43 49.28
CA ALA A 309 -15.72 -9.15 49.65
C ALA A 309 -14.93 -8.37 48.59
N THR A 310 -15.30 -8.49 47.31
CA THR A 310 -14.63 -7.85 46.17
C THR A 310 -15.23 -6.51 45.78
N LEU A 311 -16.40 -6.10 46.31
CA LEU A 311 -17.05 -4.85 45.92
C LEU A 311 -16.59 -3.67 46.79
N ARG A 312 -16.43 -2.50 46.16
CA ARG A 312 -16.05 -1.22 46.77
C ARG A 312 -16.99 -0.12 46.30
N THR A 313 -17.44 0.74 47.20
CA THR A 313 -18.10 2.01 46.85
C THR A 313 -17.10 3.14 46.96
N LEU A 314 -16.96 3.93 45.90
CA LEU A 314 -16.02 5.04 45.77
C LEU A 314 -16.80 6.36 45.72
N THR A 315 -16.36 7.36 46.48
CA THR A 315 -16.76 8.75 46.29
C THR A 315 -15.60 9.53 45.71
N TYR A 316 -15.76 10.15 44.55
CA TYR A 316 -14.63 10.76 43.82
C TYR A 316 -15.01 12.06 43.10
N ALA A 317 -13.99 12.79 42.64
CA ALA A 317 -14.12 13.89 41.70
C ALA A 317 -12.94 13.90 40.73
N ILE A 318 -13.18 14.27 39.47
CA ILE A 318 -12.11 14.50 38.50
C ILE A 318 -11.37 15.80 38.86
N ASN A 319 -10.04 15.75 38.80
CA ASN A 319 -9.17 16.84 39.23
C ASN A 319 -9.23 18.02 38.26
N ALA A 320 -9.17 17.75 36.95
CA ALA A 320 -9.29 18.76 35.90
C ALA A 320 -10.67 19.43 35.96
N ALA A 321 -10.70 20.76 36.14
CA ALA A 321 -11.95 21.48 36.34
C ALA A 321 -12.85 21.45 35.10
N GLY A 322 -12.29 21.63 33.90
CA GLY A 322 -13.06 21.58 32.65
C GLY A 322 -13.57 20.18 32.28
N CYS A 323 -12.95 19.12 32.79
CA CYS A 323 -13.38 17.74 32.56
C CYS A 323 -14.16 17.16 33.74
N ARG A 324 -14.55 17.98 34.72
CA ARG A 324 -15.20 17.49 35.94
C ARG A 324 -16.62 16.99 35.72
N GLU A 325 -17.29 17.51 34.70
CA GLU A 325 -18.68 17.18 34.37
C GLU A 325 -18.84 15.85 33.63
N ILE A 326 -17.74 15.14 33.33
CA ILE A 326 -17.80 13.77 32.80
C ILE A 326 -18.55 12.89 33.80
N THR A 327 -19.69 12.37 33.37
CA THR A 327 -20.57 11.58 34.24
C THR A 327 -20.05 10.14 34.40
N PRO A 328 -20.13 9.54 35.60
CA PRO A 328 -19.77 8.14 35.83
C PRO A 328 -20.65 7.19 35.00
N LYS A 329 -20.04 6.15 34.46
CA LYS A 329 -20.70 5.10 33.68
C LYS A 329 -20.36 3.72 34.22
N VAL A 330 -21.27 2.77 34.01
CA VAL A 330 -20.96 1.35 34.22
C VAL A 330 -19.91 0.94 33.18
N GLY A 331 -18.85 0.26 33.63
CA GLY A 331 -17.69 -0.08 32.81
C GLY A 331 -16.50 0.86 32.96
N ASP A 332 -16.67 2.03 33.60
CA ASP A 332 -15.55 2.90 33.98
C ASP A 332 -14.56 2.15 34.88
N LEU A 333 -13.29 2.48 34.80
CA LEU A 333 -12.24 1.81 35.57
C LEU A 333 -11.43 2.81 36.39
N PHE A 334 -11.12 2.43 37.64
CA PHE A 334 -10.23 3.18 38.51
C PHE A 334 -8.95 2.39 38.77
N GLN A 335 -7.81 3.04 38.55
CA GLN A 335 -6.52 2.60 39.06
C GLN A 335 -6.13 3.47 40.26
N ILE A 336 -6.02 2.87 41.45
CA ILE A 336 -5.74 3.55 42.72
C ILE A 336 -4.62 2.81 43.44
N GLY A 337 -3.38 3.30 43.31
CA GLY A 337 -2.21 2.56 43.79
C GLY A 337 -2.05 1.26 42.98
N THR A 338 -2.05 0.11 43.66
CA THR A 338 -2.03 -1.21 42.99
C THR A 338 -3.42 -1.77 42.71
N ALA A 339 -4.48 -1.08 43.13
CA ALA A 339 -5.84 -1.57 43.03
C ALA A 339 -6.51 -1.14 41.73
N THR A 340 -7.16 -2.10 41.07
CA THR A 340 -7.99 -1.87 39.88
C THR A 340 -9.45 -2.14 40.21
N VAL A 341 -10.33 -1.14 40.04
CA VAL A 341 -11.76 -1.24 40.34
C VAL A 341 -12.59 -0.98 39.08
N LEU A 342 -13.38 -1.96 38.65
CA LEU A 342 -14.32 -1.84 37.54
C LEU A 342 -15.70 -1.41 38.06
N VAL A 343 -16.21 -0.27 37.61
CA VAL A 343 -17.54 0.26 38.00
C VAL A 343 -18.63 -0.66 37.48
N SER A 344 -19.36 -1.29 38.40
CA SER A 344 -20.49 -2.16 38.10
C SER A 344 -21.84 -1.46 38.29
N ARG A 345 -21.88 -0.35 39.04
CA ARG A 345 -23.08 0.46 39.26
C ARG A 345 -22.73 1.92 39.57
N VAL A 346 -23.52 2.83 39.03
CA VAL A 346 -23.49 4.25 39.39
C VAL A 346 -24.54 4.50 40.47
N ASP A 347 -24.11 4.97 41.65
CA ASP A 347 -25.00 5.21 42.79
C ASP A 347 -25.48 6.68 42.84
N SER A 348 -24.62 7.64 42.45
CA SER A 348 -24.97 9.06 42.32
C SER A 348 -24.09 9.79 41.30
N ALA A 349 -24.73 10.53 40.40
CA ALA A 349 -24.09 11.36 39.37
C ALA A 349 -24.51 12.86 39.44
N ALA A 350 -25.13 13.30 40.55
CA ALA A 350 -25.74 14.62 40.64
C ALA A 350 -24.77 15.76 41.02
N ASP A 351 -23.64 15.45 41.65
CA ASP A 351 -22.64 16.42 42.09
C ASP A 351 -21.27 16.06 41.48
N PRO A 352 -20.78 16.85 40.49
CA PRO A 352 -19.48 16.65 39.86
C PRO A 352 -18.28 16.71 40.82
N THR A 353 -18.47 17.22 42.03
CA THR A 353 -17.43 17.27 43.06
C THR A 353 -17.46 16.07 44.02
N ALA A 354 -18.45 15.18 43.89
CA ALA A 354 -18.67 14.03 44.76
C ALA A 354 -19.51 12.92 44.09
N TYR A 355 -19.08 12.43 42.93
CA TYR A 355 -19.69 11.26 42.30
C TYR A 355 -19.57 10.02 43.19
N VAL A 356 -20.57 9.14 43.15
CA VAL A 356 -20.60 7.89 43.94
C VAL A 356 -20.85 6.71 43.03
N VAL A 357 -19.94 5.75 43.04
CA VAL A 357 -19.99 4.52 42.22
C VAL A 357 -19.67 3.29 43.06
N THR A 358 -20.23 2.15 42.69
CA THR A 358 -19.87 0.84 43.23
C THR A 358 -19.21 0.01 42.14
N GLY A 359 -18.07 -0.62 42.45
CA GLY A 359 -17.31 -1.42 41.50
C GLY A 359 -16.64 -2.65 42.11
N ALA A 360 -16.27 -3.60 41.25
CA ALA A 360 -15.55 -4.82 41.59
C ALA A 360 -14.05 -4.58 41.57
N LEU A 361 -13.37 -4.98 42.65
CA LEU A 361 -11.92 -5.01 42.75
C LEU A 361 -11.39 -6.20 41.94
N LEU A 362 -10.72 -5.92 40.82
CA LEU A 362 -10.18 -6.92 39.91
C LEU A 362 -8.78 -7.38 40.34
N ASN A 363 -7.94 -6.44 40.79
CA ASN A 363 -6.58 -6.70 41.24
C ASN A 363 -6.20 -5.73 42.38
N GLY A 364 -5.17 -6.08 43.15
CA GLY A 364 -4.61 -5.28 44.23
C GLY A 364 -5.41 -5.28 45.53
N ASP A 365 -5.03 -4.41 46.47
CA ASP A 365 -5.75 -4.21 47.73
C ASP A 365 -6.22 -2.76 47.84
N LEU A 366 -7.52 -2.59 48.14
CA LEU A 366 -8.13 -1.28 48.35
C LEU A 366 -8.92 -1.30 49.67
N PRO A 367 -8.28 -0.99 50.82
CA PRO A 367 -8.96 -0.98 52.11
C PRO A 367 -9.91 0.22 52.22
N ALA A 368 -11.02 0.03 52.93
CA ALA A 368 -11.96 1.12 53.22
C ALA A 368 -11.31 2.24 54.05
N GLY A 369 -11.75 3.46 53.82
CA GLY A 369 -11.28 4.65 54.52
C GLY A 369 -11.78 5.94 53.88
N SER A 370 -11.64 7.05 54.60
CA SER A 370 -12.07 8.39 54.17
C SER A 370 -10.89 9.34 53.86
N SER A 371 -9.66 8.81 53.80
CA SER A 371 -8.51 9.59 53.38
C SER A 371 -8.53 9.75 51.86
N PRO A 372 -8.38 10.98 51.33
CA PRO A 372 -8.27 11.20 49.89
C PRO A 372 -7.10 10.41 49.29
N ARG A 373 -7.37 9.69 48.21
CA ARG A 373 -6.37 8.95 47.42
C ARG A 373 -6.40 9.48 45.99
N GLN A 374 -5.23 9.55 45.35
CA GLN A 374 -5.14 9.83 43.93
C GLN A 374 -5.35 8.55 43.14
N GLY A 375 -6.05 8.66 42.02
CA GLY A 375 -6.23 7.58 41.07
C GLY A 375 -6.40 8.10 39.65
N VAL A 376 -6.43 7.19 38.70
CA VAL A 376 -6.75 7.44 37.30
C VAL A 376 -8.09 6.81 37.00
N LEU A 377 -9.02 7.61 36.48
CA LEU A 377 -10.29 7.16 35.94
C LEU A 377 -10.15 6.98 34.43
N THR A 378 -10.43 5.78 33.94
CA THR A 378 -10.60 5.49 32.52
C THR A 378 -12.10 5.45 32.20
N SER A 379 -12.56 6.28 31.27
CA SER A 379 -13.97 6.34 30.86
C SER A 379 -14.14 6.34 29.35
N ALA A 380 -15.24 5.73 28.87
CA ALA A 380 -15.58 5.67 27.45
C ALA A 380 -16.46 6.85 27.03
N TYR A 381 -16.23 7.38 25.83
CA TYR A 381 -17.07 8.42 25.23
C TYR A 381 -18.51 7.96 25.03
N ALA A 382 -19.44 8.87 25.29
CA ALA A 382 -20.84 8.73 24.91
C ALA A 382 -21.33 10.05 24.32
N ASN A 383 -22.33 9.99 23.43
CA ASN A 383 -22.91 11.19 22.83
C ASN A 383 -23.52 12.16 23.87
N ALA A 384 -23.81 11.70 25.09
CA ALA A 384 -24.23 12.56 26.20
C ALA A 384 -23.12 13.53 26.63
N ASP A 385 -21.86 13.24 26.31
CA ASP A 385 -20.71 14.07 26.64
C ASP A 385 -20.26 14.97 25.45
N ALA A 386 -21.12 15.19 24.46
CA ALA A 386 -20.78 15.94 23.25
C ALA A 386 -20.30 17.39 23.51
N ALA A 387 -20.71 18.02 24.61
CA ALA A 387 -20.24 19.35 24.99
C ALA A 387 -18.79 19.37 25.52
N LEU A 388 -18.24 18.21 25.89
CA LEU A 388 -16.95 18.08 26.58
C LEU A 388 -15.85 17.42 25.72
N GLN A 389 -16.07 17.20 24.41
CA GLN A 389 -15.23 16.36 23.54
C GLN A 389 -13.70 16.55 23.67
N LEU A 390 -13.21 17.76 23.96
CA LEU A 390 -11.79 18.02 24.20
C LEU A 390 -11.18 17.21 25.36
N CYS A 391 -11.98 16.79 26.34
CA CYS A 391 -11.53 15.93 27.43
C CYS A 391 -11.25 14.49 27.01
N TRP A 392 -11.55 14.11 25.77
CA TRP A 392 -11.22 12.81 25.16
C TRP A 392 -9.93 12.86 24.35
N LEU A 393 -9.28 14.02 24.33
CA LEU A 393 -7.95 14.21 23.76
C LEU A 393 -6.93 14.32 24.89
N SER A 394 -5.72 13.86 24.62
CA SER A 394 -4.55 14.09 25.46
C SER A 394 -3.58 15.00 24.75
N PHE A 395 -2.97 15.92 25.50
CA PHE A 395 -2.03 16.91 24.96
C PHE A 395 -0.66 16.70 25.60
N THR A 396 0.39 16.66 24.78
CA THR A 396 1.78 16.56 25.25
C THR A 396 2.63 17.64 24.57
N PRO A 397 3.26 18.58 25.32
CA PRO A 397 3.17 18.77 26.77
C PRO A 397 1.76 19.15 27.26
N GLU A 398 1.51 19.05 28.57
CA GLU A 398 0.23 19.47 29.18
C GLU A 398 0.00 20.99 28.95
N PRO A 399 -1.23 21.43 28.64
CA PRO A 399 -1.52 22.84 28.36
C PRO A 399 -1.13 23.74 29.55
N SER A 400 -0.57 24.92 29.26
CA SER A 400 0.04 25.78 30.28
C SER A 400 -0.94 26.43 31.27
N VAL A 401 -2.20 26.59 30.88
CA VAL A 401 -3.28 27.16 31.72
C VAL A 401 -4.19 26.06 32.28
N GLY A 402 -4.19 24.88 31.66
CA GLY A 402 -4.78 23.64 32.18
C GLY A 402 -5.63 22.89 31.17
N LEU A 403 -6.06 21.68 31.58
CA LEU A 403 -6.95 20.83 30.78
C LEU A 403 -8.40 21.40 30.71
N PRO A 404 -9.10 21.21 29.59
CA PRO A 404 -8.74 20.29 28.51
C PRO A 404 -7.74 20.83 27.50
N ALA A 405 -7.75 22.12 27.13
CA ALA A 405 -6.93 22.61 26.00
C ALA A 405 -6.59 24.12 26.06
N ASP A 406 -6.26 24.68 27.24
CA ASP A 406 -5.95 26.11 27.39
C ASP A 406 -4.43 26.36 27.51
N GLY A 407 -3.90 27.15 26.58
CA GLY A 407 -2.50 27.52 26.50
C GLY A 407 -1.61 26.44 25.88
N LEU A 408 -2.04 25.91 24.72
CA LEU A 408 -1.28 24.95 23.91
C LEU A 408 -0.05 25.62 23.27
N ASP A 409 1.09 24.93 23.24
CA ASP A 409 2.25 25.39 22.47
C ASP A 409 2.00 25.09 20.98
N PRO A 410 1.89 26.11 20.10
CA PRO A 410 1.57 25.88 18.69
C PRO A 410 2.65 25.13 17.92
N LEU A 411 3.89 25.07 18.41
CA LEU A 411 5.02 24.40 17.74
C LEU A 411 5.35 23.02 18.32
N ALA A 412 4.93 22.73 19.54
CA ALA A 412 5.38 21.54 20.27
C ALA A 412 4.25 20.61 20.75
N THR A 413 2.99 21.04 20.70
CA THR A 413 1.87 20.23 21.24
C THR A 413 1.50 19.09 20.31
N SER A 414 1.68 17.85 20.76
CA SER A 414 1.09 16.66 20.16
C SER A 414 -0.32 16.41 20.73
N ILE A 415 -1.24 15.96 19.86
CA ILE A 415 -2.63 15.64 20.22
C ILE A 415 -2.84 14.13 20.04
N THR A 416 -3.30 13.47 21.10
CA THR A 416 -3.46 12.02 21.13
C THR A 416 -4.92 11.63 21.33
N VAL A 417 -5.38 10.65 20.55
CA VAL A 417 -6.65 9.94 20.76
C VAL A 417 -6.39 8.49 21.14
N ARG A 418 -7.28 7.92 21.97
CA ARG A 418 -7.20 6.52 22.38
C ARG A 418 -8.53 5.81 22.21
N PHE A 419 -8.47 4.58 21.73
CA PHE A 419 -9.64 3.74 21.47
C PHE A 419 -9.78 2.58 22.46
N SER A 420 -10.99 2.06 22.62
CA SER A 420 -11.31 0.93 23.50
C SER A 420 -10.69 -0.39 23.06
N GLU A 421 -10.29 -0.48 21.80
CA GLU A 421 -9.79 -1.68 21.14
C GLU A 421 -8.83 -1.30 20.00
N PRO A 422 -8.06 -2.25 19.45
CA PRO A 422 -7.16 -2.02 18.33
C PRO A 422 -7.89 -1.53 17.07
N ILE A 423 -7.45 -0.38 16.54
CA ILE A 423 -7.92 0.23 15.30
C ILE A 423 -7.04 -0.22 14.14
N ASP A 424 -7.58 -0.31 12.92
CA ASP A 424 -6.77 -0.49 11.72
C ASP A 424 -5.96 0.79 11.44
N PRO A 425 -4.61 0.76 11.52
CA PRO A 425 -3.77 1.92 11.25
C PRO A 425 -3.91 2.48 9.84
N VAL A 426 -4.48 1.72 8.89
CA VAL A 426 -4.74 2.20 7.51
C VAL A 426 -5.98 3.10 7.46
N SER A 427 -6.90 2.96 8.43
CA SER A 427 -8.09 3.79 8.52
C SER A 427 -7.84 5.14 9.21
N VAL A 428 -6.73 5.30 9.94
CA VAL A 428 -6.38 6.57 10.62
C VAL A 428 -5.36 7.34 9.80
N LYS A 429 -5.79 8.48 9.27
CA LYS A 429 -5.10 9.30 8.28
C LYS A 429 -5.19 10.76 8.69
N SER A 430 -4.07 11.48 8.68
CA SER A 430 -4.00 12.85 9.19
C SER A 430 -4.67 13.88 8.28
N LEU A 431 -4.92 13.53 7.01
CA LEU A 431 -5.61 14.42 6.06
C LEU A 431 -7.07 14.02 5.82
N GLU A 432 -7.50 12.81 6.22
CA GLU A 432 -8.83 12.29 5.89
C GLU A 432 -9.72 11.94 7.08
N THR A 433 -9.17 11.32 8.12
CA THR A 433 -9.99 10.68 9.19
C THR A 433 -9.67 11.16 10.60
N MET A 434 -8.48 11.71 10.84
CA MET A 434 -8.10 12.40 12.07
C MET A 434 -7.49 13.76 11.68
N VAL A 435 -8.34 14.77 11.50
CA VAL A 435 -7.97 16.03 10.83
C VAL A 435 -8.03 17.19 11.81
N LEU A 436 -6.95 17.97 11.86
CA LEU A 436 -6.91 19.26 12.57
C LEU A 436 -7.31 20.38 11.60
N CYS A 437 -8.27 21.20 11.97
CA CYS A 437 -8.77 22.30 11.14
C CYS A 437 -8.72 23.64 11.88
N SER A 438 -8.51 24.72 11.12
CA SER A 438 -8.77 26.10 11.53
C SER A 438 -10.15 26.52 11.01
N VAL A 439 -10.96 27.13 11.86
CA VAL A 439 -12.39 27.38 11.62
C VAL A 439 -12.68 28.85 11.85
N ASP A 440 -13.34 29.50 10.89
CA ASP A 440 -13.87 30.84 11.09
C ASP A 440 -15.24 30.77 11.82
N PRO A 441 -15.37 31.23 13.07
CA PRO A 441 -16.61 31.19 13.84
C PRO A 441 -17.64 32.22 13.35
N THR A 442 -17.24 33.15 12.49
CA THR A 442 -18.11 34.16 11.87
C THR A 442 -18.63 33.73 10.50
N ALA A 443 -17.94 32.80 9.82
CA ALA A 443 -18.34 32.22 8.56
C ALA A 443 -19.69 31.48 8.64
N SER A 444 -20.47 31.55 7.56
CA SER A 444 -21.82 30.97 7.51
C SER A 444 -22.24 30.58 6.09
N GLY A 445 -23.35 29.84 5.97
CA GLY A 445 -23.90 29.47 4.66
C GLY A 445 -23.05 28.45 3.91
N SER A 446 -22.63 28.80 2.69
CA SER A 446 -21.81 27.94 1.82
C SER A 446 -20.30 28.10 2.03
N ASP A 447 -19.89 28.94 2.99
CA ASP A 447 -18.48 29.14 3.30
C ASP A 447 -17.84 27.83 3.78
N PRO A 448 -16.74 27.37 3.16
CA PRO A 448 -16.05 26.14 3.54
C PRO A 448 -15.34 26.23 4.91
N ALA A 449 -15.07 27.41 5.45
CA ALA A 449 -14.42 27.62 6.75
C ALA A 449 -15.40 27.71 7.93
N ARG A 450 -16.73 27.72 7.68
CA ARG A 450 -17.75 27.82 8.75
C ARG A 450 -17.64 26.68 9.77
N PRO A 451 -18.13 26.87 11.01
CA PRO A 451 -18.12 25.83 12.03
C PRO A 451 -18.94 24.60 11.64
N PHE A 452 -18.62 23.48 12.28
CA PHE A 452 -19.37 22.24 12.13
C PHE A 452 -20.79 22.40 12.70
N ASP A 453 -21.80 22.04 11.89
CA ASP A 453 -23.20 22.01 12.34
C ASP A 453 -23.76 20.58 12.28
N PRO A 454 -23.85 19.87 13.42
CA PRO A 454 -24.34 18.50 13.46
C PRO A 454 -25.82 18.36 13.05
N ALA A 455 -26.57 19.47 12.91
CA ALA A 455 -27.95 19.43 12.42
C ALA A 455 -28.06 19.38 10.89
N THR A 456 -27.02 19.78 10.17
CA THR A 456 -27.05 19.93 8.70
C THR A 456 -25.99 19.14 7.97
N GLU A 457 -24.93 18.69 8.65
CA GLU A 457 -23.85 17.91 8.05
C GLU A 457 -23.29 16.82 8.99
N SER A 458 -22.71 15.78 8.39
CA SER A 458 -21.89 14.76 9.06
C SER A 458 -20.44 15.22 9.23
N VAL A 459 -19.65 14.51 10.05
CA VAL A 459 -18.22 14.82 10.19
C VAL A 459 -17.47 14.59 8.89
N GLY A 460 -17.85 13.56 8.12
CA GLY A 460 -17.30 13.34 6.78
C GLY A 460 -17.51 14.53 5.84
N GLU A 461 -18.76 15.01 5.75
CA GLU A 461 -19.10 16.21 4.94
C GLU A 461 -18.37 17.46 5.43
N TYR A 462 -18.27 17.65 6.75
CA TYR A 462 -17.51 18.73 7.37
C TYR A 462 -16.05 18.72 6.94
N ILE A 463 -15.39 17.57 7.05
CA ILE A 463 -13.99 17.40 6.65
C ILE A 463 -13.87 17.61 5.15
N ASP A 464 -14.74 17.01 4.34
CA ASP A 464 -14.68 17.02 2.86
C ASP A 464 -14.82 18.43 2.29
N ARG A 465 -15.68 19.29 2.85
CA ARG A 465 -15.83 20.68 2.40
C ARG A 465 -14.69 21.62 2.80
N GLN A 466 -13.84 21.25 3.76
CA GLN A 466 -12.71 22.10 4.13
C GLN A 466 -11.78 22.22 2.93
N LEU A 467 -11.52 23.45 2.49
CA LEU A 467 -10.57 23.66 1.41
C LEU A 467 -9.17 23.29 1.87
N GLY A 468 -8.47 22.60 0.97
CA GLY A 468 -7.12 22.13 1.17
C GLY A 468 -6.05 23.13 0.76
N TYR A 469 -6.42 24.28 0.22
CA TYR A 469 -5.56 25.39 -0.19
C TYR A 469 -6.42 26.67 -0.26
N GLY A 470 -5.80 27.84 -0.22
CA GLY A 470 -6.50 29.11 -0.36
C GLY A 470 -6.59 29.57 -1.82
N ASN A 471 -7.66 30.29 -2.18
CA ASN A 471 -7.68 31.21 -3.32
C ASN A 471 -7.35 32.61 -2.77
N PHE A 472 -6.24 33.20 -3.21
CA PHE A 472 -5.88 34.55 -2.78
C PHE A 472 -6.78 35.55 -3.50
N ASP A 473 -7.66 36.22 -2.75
CA ASP A 473 -8.38 37.39 -3.23
C ASP A 473 -7.43 38.60 -3.17
N GLU A 474 -7.38 39.40 -4.23
CA GLU A 474 -6.54 40.61 -4.31
C GLU A 474 -6.91 41.63 -3.21
N ASP A 475 -8.14 41.58 -2.70
CA ASP A 475 -8.65 42.47 -1.66
C ASP A 475 -8.33 42.00 -0.22
N GLU A 476 -7.94 40.74 0.00
CA GLU A 476 -7.60 40.17 1.33
C GLU A 476 -6.34 39.27 1.26
N PRO A 477 -5.15 39.86 1.00
CA PRO A 477 -3.88 39.12 0.86
C PRO A 477 -3.42 38.40 2.14
N SER A 478 -4.15 38.54 3.25
CA SER A 478 -3.94 37.83 4.52
C SER A 478 -4.72 36.53 4.69
N ALA A 479 -5.63 36.15 3.77
CA ALA A 479 -6.30 34.83 3.83
C ALA A 479 -5.33 33.73 3.37
N THR A 480 -4.46 33.26 4.27
CA THR A 480 -3.19 32.60 3.92
C THR A 480 -3.18 31.07 3.95
N GLY A 481 -4.29 30.36 4.15
CA GLY A 481 -4.22 28.91 4.26
C GLY A 481 -5.48 28.09 3.97
N SER A 482 -5.23 26.81 3.70
CA SER A 482 -6.17 25.70 3.80
C SER A 482 -6.90 25.72 5.16
N GLY A 483 -8.22 25.47 5.18
CA GLY A 483 -8.96 25.24 6.43
C GLY A 483 -8.45 23.99 7.19
N ARG A 484 -7.69 23.11 6.51
CA ARG A 484 -7.00 21.97 7.10
C ARG A 484 -5.55 22.31 7.43
N ILE A 485 -5.13 21.99 8.65
CA ILE A 485 -3.75 22.12 9.11
C ILE A 485 -3.05 20.79 8.90
N LYS A 486 -2.01 20.79 8.05
CA LYS A 486 -1.20 19.59 7.85
C LYS A 486 -0.34 19.35 9.09
N PHE A 487 -0.68 18.30 9.81
CA PHE A 487 0.12 17.80 10.93
C PHE A 487 1.10 16.71 10.47
N GLY A 488 1.95 16.25 11.38
CA GLY A 488 2.85 15.14 11.10
C GLY A 488 2.15 13.81 10.81
N PRO A 489 2.92 12.78 10.44
CA PRO A 489 2.38 11.43 10.29
C PRO A 489 1.74 11.00 11.62
N VAL A 490 0.66 10.23 11.51
CA VAL A 490 0.01 9.67 12.70
C VAL A 490 0.92 8.59 13.29
N GLU A 491 1.41 8.84 14.51
CA GLU A 491 2.15 7.85 15.28
C GLU A 491 1.17 6.88 15.94
N VAL A 492 1.45 5.59 15.85
CA VAL A 492 0.57 4.53 16.35
C VAL A 492 1.32 3.66 17.35
N THR A 493 0.71 3.35 18.48
CA THR A 493 1.26 2.39 19.45
C THR A 493 1.23 0.96 18.91
N ALA A 494 2.07 0.07 19.46
CA ALA A 494 2.15 -1.33 19.01
C ALA A 494 0.84 -2.12 19.24
N ASP A 495 0.03 -1.69 20.21
CA ASP A 495 -1.31 -2.23 20.44
C ASP A 495 -2.38 -1.67 19.48
N SER A 496 -2.02 -0.71 18.62
CA SER A 496 -2.90 -0.09 17.62
C SER A 496 -4.09 0.67 18.20
N ARG A 497 -4.00 1.13 19.47
CA ARG A 497 -5.11 1.78 20.19
C ARG A 497 -4.94 3.27 20.39
N THR A 498 -3.70 3.75 20.35
CA THR A 498 -3.37 5.14 20.61
C THR A 498 -2.74 5.74 19.37
N TYR A 499 -3.31 6.87 18.93
CA TYR A 499 -2.91 7.58 17.73
C TYR A 499 -2.55 9.00 18.11
N THR A 500 -1.34 9.40 17.78
CA THR A 500 -0.80 10.71 18.12
C THR A 500 -0.49 11.48 16.85
N LEU A 501 -1.10 12.67 16.76
CA LEU A 501 -0.71 13.70 15.82
C LEU A 501 0.38 14.53 16.48
N SER A 502 1.56 14.59 15.85
CA SER A 502 2.69 15.44 16.29
C SER A 502 2.99 16.53 15.24
N PRO A 503 3.29 17.77 15.63
CA PRO A 503 3.46 18.87 14.68
C PRO A 503 4.74 18.69 13.84
N LEU A 504 4.62 18.79 12.51
CA LEU A 504 5.75 19.01 11.59
C LEU A 504 5.91 20.49 11.22
N ALA A 505 4.84 21.24 11.38
CA ALA A 505 4.73 22.69 11.22
C ALA A 505 3.81 23.22 12.33
N GLY A 506 3.80 24.52 12.55
CA GLY A 506 3.12 25.12 13.69
C GLY A 506 1.62 25.32 13.50
N MET A 507 0.83 25.06 14.53
CA MET A 507 -0.60 25.40 14.56
C MET A 507 -0.75 26.91 14.29
N THR A 508 -1.41 27.27 13.19
CA THR A 508 -1.54 28.65 12.74
C THR A 508 -2.99 28.98 12.40
N ASP A 509 -3.20 30.27 12.22
CA ASP A 509 -4.43 30.85 11.76
C ASP A 509 -4.45 30.87 10.22
N SER A 510 -5.18 29.91 9.64
CA SER A 510 -5.27 29.79 8.18
C SER A 510 -6.28 30.76 7.56
N ASN A 511 -7.17 31.34 8.37
CA ASN A 511 -8.23 32.25 7.94
C ASN A 511 -7.96 33.72 8.34
N ALA A 512 -6.82 34.01 8.98
CA ALA A 512 -6.42 35.33 9.50
C ALA A 512 -7.43 36.00 10.45
N GLU A 513 -8.02 35.20 11.32
CA GLU A 513 -8.91 35.59 12.43
C GLU A 513 -8.21 36.43 13.54
N GLY A 514 -6.90 36.31 13.69
CA GLY A 514 -6.11 36.97 14.72
C GLY A 514 -6.33 36.39 16.12
N GLU A 515 -6.81 37.21 17.07
CA GLU A 515 -7.02 36.81 18.47
C GLU A 515 -8.14 35.76 18.64
N ASP A 516 -8.98 35.55 17.62
CA ASP A 516 -10.17 34.70 17.67
C ASP A 516 -9.97 33.30 17.02
N LEU A 517 -8.73 32.91 16.70
CA LEU A 517 -8.40 31.62 16.07
C LEU A 517 -9.11 30.45 16.76
N THR A 518 -9.94 29.73 15.99
CA THR A 518 -10.61 28.52 16.49
C THR A 518 -10.03 27.27 15.81
N LEU A 519 -9.40 26.39 16.60
CA LEU A 519 -8.91 25.10 16.15
C LEU A 519 -9.84 23.97 16.59
N VAL A 520 -10.05 22.99 15.71
CA VAL A 520 -10.83 21.79 16.00
C VAL A 520 -10.15 20.52 15.52
N LEU A 521 -10.32 19.43 16.26
CA LEU A 521 -9.93 18.09 15.81
C LEU A 521 -11.19 17.29 15.44
N ALA A 522 -11.32 16.93 14.17
CA ALA A 522 -12.40 16.13 13.64
C ALA A 522 -11.99 14.66 13.47
N LEU A 523 -12.84 13.74 13.94
CA LEU A 523 -12.67 12.30 13.72
C LEU A 523 -13.77 11.78 12.82
N ARG A 524 -13.41 11.32 11.62
CA ARG A 524 -14.36 10.79 10.63
C ARG A 524 -14.96 9.48 11.14
N ASP A 525 -16.28 9.44 11.21
CA ASP A 525 -17.08 8.27 11.56
C ASP A 525 -17.61 7.54 10.31
N GLY A 526 -18.32 6.44 10.53
CA GLY A 526 -18.92 5.66 9.44
C GLY A 526 -17.94 4.75 8.68
N THR A 527 -18.42 4.14 7.59
CA THR A 527 -17.71 3.05 6.88
C THR A 527 -16.47 3.50 6.11
N VAL A 528 -16.27 4.80 5.94
CA VAL A 528 -15.10 5.41 5.30
C VAL A 528 -14.25 6.21 6.31
N GLY A 529 -14.56 6.09 7.60
CA GLY A 529 -13.86 6.77 8.69
C GLY A 529 -12.86 5.86 9.39
N VAL A 530 -12.68 6.08 10.69
CA VAL A 530 -11.85 5.23 11.56
C VAL A 530 -12.53 3.88 11.79
N LEU A 531 -11.82 2.79 11.51
CA LEU A 531 -12.31 1.41 11.58
C LEU A 531 -11.45 0.56 12.52
N ASP A 532 -12.07 -0.37 13.25
CA ASP A 532 -11.31 -1.42 13.95
C ASP A 532 -10.63 -2.39 12.96
N LEU A 533 -9.81 -3.30 13.51
CA LEU A 533 -9.15 -4.34 12.71
C LEU A 533 -10.13 -5.29 11.99
N ALA A 534 -11.34 -5.46 12.51
CA ALA A 534 -12.41 -6.28 11.93
C ALA A 534 -13.24 -5.53 10.85
N GLY A 535 -13.04 -4.22 10.70
CA GLY A 535 -13.74 -3.35 9.77
C GLY A 535 -15.00 -2.67 10.33
N ASN A 536 -15.24 -2.68 11.65
CA ASN A 536 -16.36 -1.94 12.23
C ASN A 536 -16.03 -0.45 12.43
N PRO A 537 -16.99 0.45 12.15
CA PRO A 537 -16.82 1.87 12.43
C PRO A 537 -16.96 2.17 13.93
N VAL A 538 -16.38 3.30 14.35
CA VAL A 538 -16.54 3.85 15.70
C VAL A 538 -17.99 4.00 16.17
N ASP A 539 -18.22 3.83 17.48
CA ASP A 539 -19.53 3.90 18.15
C ASP A 539 -19.91 5.33 18.58
N PHE A 540 -19.50 6.33 17.81
CA PHE A 540 -19.85 7.72 18.04
C PHE A 540 -20.08 8.44 16.72
N THR A 541 -20.73 9.59 16.79
CA THR A 541 -21.00 10.47 15.64
C THR A 541 -20.80 11.92 16.04
N GLY A 542 -20.44 12.79 15.09
CA GLY A 542 -20.34 14.23 15.36
C GLY A 542 -19.17 14.63 16.26
N PHE A 543 -18.06 13.89 16.22
CA PHE A 543 -16.86 14.21 16.99
C PHE A 543 -16.01 15.26 16.27
N VAL A 544 -16.17 16.52 16.68
CA VAL A 544 -15.40 17.68 16.22
C VAL A 544 -15.03 18.48 17.47
N ALA A 545 -13.93 18.09 18.12
CA ALA A 545 -13.55 18.58 19.42
C ALA A 545 -13.04 20.03 19.34
N GLY A 546 -13.58 20.92 20.17
CA GLY A 546 -13.27 22.36 20.16
C GLY A 546 -14.23 23.19 19.30
N ASN A 547 -15.24 22.57 18.69
CA ASN A 547 -16.21 23.24 17.83
C ASN A 547 -17.02 24.32 18.58
N VAL A 548 -17.52 25.31 17.83
CA VAL A 548 -18.40 26.35 18.35
C VAL A 548 -19.66 25.71 18.96
N GLY A 549 -20.01 26.13 20.19
CA GLY A 549 -21.14 25.60 20.94
C GLY A 549 -20.81 24.49 21.94
N GLN A 550 -19.55 24.06 22.02
CA GLN A 550 -19.03 23.22 23.11
C GLN A 550 -18.58 24.07 24.32
N ASP A 551 -18.40 23.43 25.48
CA ASP A 551 -18.06 24.13 26.74
C ASP A 551 -16.63 24.68 26.76
N HIS A 552 -15.76 24.11 25.93
CA HIS A 552 -14.34 24.45 25.86
C HIS A 552 -13.88 24.59 24.39
N LYS A 553 -12.93 25.51 24.17
CA LYS A 553 -12.23 25.71 22.90
C LYS A 553 -10.77 25.25 23.03
N MET A 554 -10.11 24.97 21.90
CA MET A 554 -8.66 24.85 21.87
C MET A 554 -8.04 26.25 21.82
N ILE A 555 -7.19 26.60 22.79
CA ILE A 555 -6.60 27.93 22.91
C ILE A 555 -5.08 27.81 22.87
N LEU A 556 -4.45 28.51 21.93
CA LEU A 556 -2.99 28.58 21.83
C LEU A 556 -2.40 29.50 22.90
N SER A 557 -1.17 29.22 23.31
CA SER A 557 -0.38 30.04 24.23
C SER A 557 0.25 31.25 23.52
N GLY A 558 0.56 32.30 24.28
CA GLY A 558 1.24 33.48 23.75
C GLY A 558 0.31 34.51 23.09
N ASN A 559 0.91 35.51 22.43
CA ASN A 559 0.18 36.51 21.65
C ASN A 559 0.08 36.04 20.19
N PRO A 560 -1.02 36.28 19.47
CA PRO A 560 -1.15 35.92 18.05
C PRO A 560 0.00 36.36 17.15
N SER A 561 0.63 37.51 17.44
CA SER A 561 1.80 37.98 16.70
C SER A 561 3.04 37.11 16.83
N THR A 562 3.04 36.13 17.75
CA THR A 562 4.13 35.17 17.98
C THR A 562 3.77 33.76 17.54
N TRP A 563 2.55 33.56 17.05
CA TRP A 563 2.16 32.27 16.50
C TRP A 563 2.89 31.99 15.19
N PRO A 564 3.06 30.70 14.84
CA PRO A 564 3.63 30.30 13.57
C PRO A 564 2.83 30.89 12.40
N THR A 565 3.51 31.20 11.31
CA THR A 565 2.93 31.73 10.05
C THR A 565 2.94 30.70 8.93
N ASP A 566 3.07 29.42 9.29
CA ASP A 566 3.10 28.32 8.33
C ASP A 566 1.81 28.31 7.49
N ARG A 567 1.90 27.85 6.26
CA ARG A 567 0.79 27.70 5.32
C ARG A 567 0.69 26.26 4.88
N TYR A 568 -0.49 25.84 4.45
CA TYR A 568 -0.82 24.43 4.26
C TYR A 568 -1.48 24.16 2.91
N LEU A 569 -1.09 23.04 2.32
CA LEU A 569 -1.70 22.46 1.13
C LEU A 569 -2.04 21.01 1.44
N ALA A 570 -3.27 20.60 1.14
CA ALA A 570 -3.79 19.26 1.29
C ALA A 570 -4.74 18.91 0.13
N LEU A 571 -4.36 17.96 -0.71
CA LEU A 571 -5.18 17.46 -1.82
C LEU A 571 -5.71 16.08 -1.46
N ARG A 572 -7.02 15.84 -1.58
CA ARG A 572 -7.66 14.59 -1.13
C ARG A 572 -8.24 13.74 -2.25
N PHE A 573 -8.22 14.25 -3.48
CA PHE A 573 -8.78 13.56 -4.62
C PHE A 573 -10.23 13.13 -4.37
N ASN A 574 -11.01 13.97 -3.69
CA ASN A 574 -12.44 13.79 -3.48
C ASN A 574 -13.24 14.15 -4.73
N SER A 575 -12.65 14.99 -5.58
CA SER A 575 -13.12 15.41 -6.89
C SER A 575 -11.90 15.71 -7.77
N THR A 576 -12.10 15.87 -9.08
CA THR A 576 -11.07 16.54 -9.90
C THR A 576 -11.11 18.06 -9.76
N ASP A 577 -12.22 18.56 -9.21
CA ASP A 577 -12.55 19.93 -8.85
C ASP A 577 -12.69 19.98 -7.31
N GLU A 578 -11.57 20.13 -6.60
CA GLU A 578 -11.43 20.04 -5.14
C GLU A 578 -12.08 21.22 -4.41
N ASN A 579 -12.12 22.41 -5.04
CA ASN A 579 -12.73 23.62 -4.47
C ASN A 579 -14.18 23.83 -4.94
N ASN A 580 -14.67 23.00 -5.87
CA ASN A 580 -16.01 23.03 -6.45
C ASN A 580 -16.32 24.34 -7.21
N ASP A 581 -15.33 24.88 -7.94
CA ASP A 581 -15.47 26.06 -8.80
C ASP A 581 -15.85 25.73 -10.26
N GLY A 582 -15.87 24.45 -10.61
CA GLY A 582 -16.21 23.93 -11.94
C GLY A 582 -15.00 23.73 -12.86
N LEU A 583 -13.79 24.00 -12.39
CA LEU A 583 -12.52 23.78 -13.09
C LEU A 583 -11.73 22.67 -12.39
N SER A 584 -10.73 22.11 -13.08
CA SER A 584 -10.04 20.90 -12.60
C SER A 584 -8.67 21.25 -12.05
N GLU A 585 -8.38 20.82 -10.82
CA GLU A 585 -7.05 20.97 -10.24
C GLU A 585 -6.02 20.09 -10.93
N TYR A 586 -6.46 19.03 -11.60
CA TYR A 586 -5.59 17.97 -12.13
C TYR A 586 -5.73 17.78 -13.63
N ALA A 587 -4.62 17.48 -14.30
CA ALA A 587 -4.59 17.07 -15.70
C ALA A 587 -3.51 16.02 -15.98
N GLY A 588 -3.67 15.31 -17.09
CA GLY A 588 -2.77 14.23 -17.52
C GLY A 588 -3.40 12.83 -17.41
N GLN A 589 -2.62 11.88 -16.90
CA GLN A 589 -2.93 10.45 -16.92
C GLN A 589 -3.23 9.94 -15.51
N PHE A 590 -4.51 9.82 -15.19
CA PHE A 590 -4.95 9.25 -13.93
C PHE A 590 -6.33 8.61 -14.08
N ASN A 591 -6.64 7.71 -13.16
CA ASN A 591 -7.99 7.25 -12.89
C ASN A 591 -8.42 7.81 -11.54
N PHE A 592 -9.70 8.15 -11.46
CA PHE A 592 -10.25 8.83 -10.31
C PHE A 592 -11.42 8.05 -9.73
N VAL A 593 -11.38 7.89 -8.41
CA VAL A 593 -12.51 7.50 -7.56
C VAL A 593 -12.54 8.51 -6.41
N PRO A 594 -13.70 9.03 -5.97
CA PRO A 594 -13.72 9.97 -4.85
C PRO A 594 -12.96 9.45 -3.62
N GLY A 595 -12.00 10.24 -3.15
CA GLY A 595 -11.06 9.95 -2.06
C GLY A 595 -9.86 9.10 -2.47
N ARG A 596 -9.67 8.83 -3.77
CA ARG A 596 -8.60 7.95 -4.27
C ARG A 596 -8.23 8.20 -5.73
N MET A 597 -7.01 8.66 -5.94
CA MET A 597 -6.37 8.76 -7.24
C MET A 597 -5.48 7.56 -7.54
N ARG A 598 -5.52 7.09 -8.78
CA ARG A 598 -4.68 5.98 -9.27
C ARG A 598 -4.07 6.32 -10.63
N GLY A 599 -3.04 5.58 -10.99
CA GLY A 599 -2.59 5.54 -12.38
C GLY A 599 -3.66 4.97 -13.32
N ARG A 600 -3.42 5.08 -14.63
CA ARG A 600 -4.18 4.31 -15.62
C ARG A 600 -4.06 2.82 -15.29
N THR A 601 -5.15 2.08 -15.54
CA THR A 601 -5.18 0.64 -15.30
C THR A 601 -4.07 -0.06 -16.09
N LEU A 602 -3.39 -1.00 -15.44
CA LEU A 602 -2.34 -1.78 -16.06
C LEU A 602 -2.93 -2.56 -17.24
N GLN A 603 -2.51 -2.17 -18.44
CA GLN A 603 -2.92 -2.81 -19.68
C GLN A 603 -1.69 -3.18 -20.50
N ARG A 604 -1.73 -4.38 -21.09
CA ARG A 604 -0.75 -4.83 -22.08
C ARG A 604 -1.37 -4.84 -23.46
N PHE A 605 -0.62 -4.36 -24.44
CA PHE A 605 -1.03 -4.41 -25.83
C PHE A 605 0.18 -4.36 -26.75
N SER A 606 -0.01 -4.84 -27.98
CA SER A 606 1.03 -4.80 -29.00
C SER A 606 0.67 -3.84 -30.13
N ARG A 607 1.67 -3.28 -30.79
CA ARG A 607 1.54 -2.58 -32.08
C ARG A 607 2.54 -3.12 -33.07
N VAL A 608 2.16 -3.11 -34.34
CA VAL A 608 2.97 -3.65 -35.43
C VAL A 608 3.38 -2.53 -36.39
N ALA A 609 4.63 -2.58 -36.82
CA ALA A 609 5.18 -1.77 -37.91
C ALA A 609 5.39 -2.68 -39.13
N ASP A 610 4.30 -3.06 -39.79
CA ASP A 610 4.27 -3.98 -40.94
C ASP A 610 3.25 -3.51 -42.00
N PRO A 611 3.06 -4.19 -43.14
CA PRO A 611 2.17 -3.73 -44.21
C PRO A 611 0.69 -3.64 -43.85
N SER A 612 0.26 -4.15 -42.69
CA SER A 612 -1.10 -3.91 -42.19
C SER A 612 -1.29 -2.44 -41.79
N ASN A 613 -0.22 -1.72 -41.44
CA ASN A 613 -0.25 -0.28 -41.27
C ASN A 613 -0.16 0.42 -42.63
N PRO A 614 -1.08 1.34 -42.98
CA PRO A 614 -1.12 1.97 -44.30
C PRO A 614 0.15 2.75 -44.65
N PHE A 615 0.82 3.36 -43.66
CA PHE A 615 2.04 4.14 -43.87
C PHE A 615 3.23 3.26 -44.23
N VAL A 616 3.24 2.00 -43.77
CA VAL A 616 4.25 1.00 -44.13
C VAL A 616 3.83 0.26 -45.41
N GLY A 617 2.57 -0.18 -45.49
CA GLY A 617 2.03 -0.99 -46.59
C GLY A 617 2.00 -0.29 -47.95
N GLN A 618 1.89 1.05 -47.98
CA GLN A 618 1.97 1.82 -49.24
C GLN A 618 3.38 1.90 -49.84
N ARG A 619 4.40 1.43 -49.12
CA ARG A 619 5.81 1.51 -49.53
C ARG A 619 6.24 0.26 -50.32
N ILE A 620 7.51 0.19 -50.72
CA ILE A 620 8.00 -0.93 -51.55
C ILE A 620 8.46 -2.06 -50.64
N GLN A 621 7.84 -3.23 -50.74
CA GLN A 621 8.34 -4.42 -50.05
C GLN A 621 9.67 -4.88 -50.66
N PHE A 622 10.69 -5.06 -49.82
CA PHE A 622 11.97 -5.57 -50.30
C PHE A 622 11.88 -7.07 -50.56
N GLY A 623 12.27 -7.50 -51.76
CA GLY A 623 12.15 -8.88 -52.22
C GLY A 623 13.23 -9.84 -51.72
N GLN A 624 14.10 -9.40 -50.80
CA GLN A 624 15.20 -10.21 -50.24
C GLN A 624 15.28 -10.01 -48.72
N GLY A 625 15.69 -11.06 -48.01
CA GLY A 625 15.95 -10.99 -46.58
C GLY A 625 17.26 -10.25 -46.29
N ILE A 626 17.22 -9.32 -45.35
CA ILE A 626 18.43 -8.62 -44.87
C ILE A 626 18.93 -9.33 -43.62
N MET A 627 20.21 -9.72 -43.58
CA MET A 627 20.78 -10.47 -42.44
C MET A 627 20.97 -9.60 -41.17
N ASN A 628 21.26 -8.29 -41.33
CA ASN A 628 21.46 -7.40 -40.19
C ASN A 628 20.15 -7.26 -39.39
N PRO A 629 20.17 -7.37 -38.05
CA PRO A 629 21.37 -7.37 -37.19
C PRO A 629 21.94 -8.75 -36.77
N LEU A 630 21.38 -9.89 -37.22
CA LEU A 630 21.85 -11.24 -36.86
C LEU A 630 23.06 -11.65 -37.70
N THR A 631 24.24 -11.13 -37.36
CA THR A 631 25.46 -11.31 -38.15
C THR A 631 26.58 -11.94 -37.32
N PRO A 632 27.01 -13.19 -37.61
CA PRO A 632 28.06 -13.91 -36.87
C PRO A 632 29.42 -13.22 -36.78
N THR A 633 29.75 -12.37 -37.74
CA THR A 633 30.97 -11.54 -37.73
C THR A 633 30.83 -10.25 -36.90
N GLY A 634 29.70 -10.10 -36.22
CA GLY A 634 29.31 -8.95 -35.42
C GLY A 634 28.66 -7.81 -36.22
N CYS A 635 27.81 -7.04 -35.54
CA CYS A 635 27.02 -5.96 -36.12
C CYS A 635 26.57 -4.96 -35.04
N VAL A 636 26.53 -3.68 -35.41
CA VAL A 636 25.77 -2.64 -34.70
C VAL A 636 24.75 -2.07 -35.67
N LEU A 637 23.47 -2.14 -35.32
CA LEU A 637 22.37 -1.59 -36.12
C LEU A 637 21.58 -0.62 -35.25
N LEU A 638 21.35 0.57 -35.77
CA LEU A 638 20.43 1.55 -35.21
C LEU A 638 19.26 1.74 -36.19
N THR A 639 18.03 1.62 -35.69
CA THR A 639 16.80 1.84 -36.48
C THR A 639 15.72 2.47 -35.60
N ALA A 640 14.68 3.04 -36.20
CA ALA A 640 13.66 3.79 -35.47
C ALA A 640 12.24 3.56 -35.97
N TYR A 641 11.27 3.54 -35.04
CA TYR A 641 9.84 3.54 -35.33
C TYR A 641 9.20 4.86 -34.92
N GLY A 642 8.66 5.60 -35.89
CA GLY A 642 7.77 6.72 -35.63
C GLY A 642 6.42 6.23 -35.10
N TYR A 643 5.74 7.08 -34.32
CA TYR A 643 4.43 6.80 -33.73
C TYR A 643 3.38 6.34 -34.76
N HIS A 644 3.39 6.94 -35.95
CA HIS A 644 2.44 6.63 -37.03
C HIS A 644 2.70 5.25 -37.67
N HIS A 645 3.93 4.72 -37.64
CA HIS A 645 4.21 3.34 -38.08
C HIS A 645 3.60 2.30 -37.13
N LEU A 646 3.40 2.68 -35.87
CA LEU A 646 2.80 1.84 -34.83
C LEU A 646 1.31 2.16 -34.60
N GLY A 647 0.72 3.06 -35.39
CA GLY A 647 -0.69 3.41 -35.29
C GLY A 647 -1.08 4.10 -33.97
N LEU A 648 -0.16 4.85 -33.37
CA LEU A 648 -0.43 5.72 -32.23
C LEU A 648 -0.80 7.13 -32.72
N GLY A 649 -1.42 7.93 -31.87
CA GLY A 649 -1.75 9.34 -32.04
C GLY A 649 -0.77 10.27 -31.31
N LEU A 650 -0.87 11.57 -31.58
CA LEU A 650 0.05 12.59 -31.04
C LEU A 650 -0.50 13.41 -29.89
N THR A 651 -1.82 13.49 -29.73
CA THR A 651 -2.51 14.35 -28.76
C THR A 651 -3.38 13.54 -27.80
N ALA A 652 -3.20 12.22 -27.78
CA ALA A 652 -3.94 11.32 -26.92
C ALA A 652 -3.09 11.01 -25.70
N ALA A 653 -3.37 11.68 -24.57
CA ALA A 653 -2.67 11.45 -23.30
C ALA A 653 -2.63 9.97 -22.89
N ALA A 654 -3.66 9.20 -23.25
CA ALA A 654 -3.72 7.76 -23.03
C ALA A 654 -2.63 6.94 -23.76
N GLU A 655 -1.89 7.53 -24.70
CA GLU A 655 -0.86 6.87 -25.51
C GLU A 655 0.56 7.42 -25.25
N PHE A 656 0.75 8.18 -24.18
CA PHE A 656 2.09 8.56 -23.69
C PHE A 656 2.51 7.68 -22.51
N ASN A 657 3.77 7.79 -22.11
CA ASN A 657 4.37 7.04 -21.00
C ASN A 657 4.13 5.53 -21.12
N LEU A 658 4.46 4.96 -22.29
CA LEU A 658 4.26 3.55 -22.59
C LEU A 658 5.55 2.79 -22.34
N ASP A 659 5.53 1.80 -21.44
CA ASP A 659 6.70 0.97 -21.19
C ASP A 659 6.82 -0.09 -22.27
N VAL A 660 7.95 -0.11 -22.97
CA VAL A 660 8.31 -1.20 -23.87
C VAL A 660 8.79 -2.38 -23.04
N GLU A 661 8.02 -3.48 -23.04
CA GLU A 661 8.34 -4.71 -22.31
C GLU A 661 8.80 -5.85 -23.23
N GLY A 662 8.61 -5.71 -24.55
CA GLY A 662 9.01 -6.71 -25.53
C GLY A 662 9.11 -6.17 -26.95
N LEU A 663 9.93 -6.85 -27.75
CA LEU A 663 10.07 -6.59 -29.17
C LEU A 663 10.13 -7.91 -29.94
N ASN A 664 9.59 -7.90 -31.16
CA ASN A 664 9.59 -9.06 -32.04
C ASN A 664 9.97 -8.63 -33.46
N TRP A 665 10.65 -9.51 -34.21
CA TRP A 665 11.08 -9.25 -35.57
C TRP A 665 10.43 -10.21 -36.57
N ALA A 666 10.18 -9.73 -37.79
CA ALA A 666 9.57 -10.55 -38.83
C ALA A 666 10.65 -11.28 -39.68
N PRO A 667 10.71 -12.61 -39.66
CA PRO A 667 11.54 -13.37 -40.59
C PRO A 667 11.11 -13.21 -42.05
N PHE A 668 12.10 -13.13 -42.94
CA PHE A 668 11.88 -13.03 -44.38
C PHE A 668 11.08 -14.25 -44.91
N GLY A 669 9.92 -13.97 -45.50
CA GLY A 669 9.00 -15.01 -45.96
C GLY A 669 8.47 -15.94 -44.85
N GLY A 670 8.57 -15.54 -43.58
CA GLY A 670 8.14 -16.36 -42.44
C GLY A 670 9.11 -17.50 -42.05
N ASN A 671 10.29 -17.58 -42.67
CA ASN A 671 11.24 -18.68 -42.46
C ASN A 671 12.28 -18.34 -41.37
N VAL A 672 12.39 -19.22 -40.37
CA VAL A 672 13.38 -19.13 -39.29
C VAL A 672 14.27 -20.36 -39.30
N PHE A 673 15.58 -20.15 -39.18
CA PHE A 673 16.57 -21.19 -38.96
C PHE A 673 17.04 -21.16 -37.51
N ASP A 674 17.16 -22.34 -36.90
CA ASP A 674 17.69 -22.45 -35.54
C ASP A 674 19.14 -21.96 -35.50
N ASP A 675 19.43 -21.08 -34.54
CA ASP A 675 20.72 -20.41 -34.42
C ASP A 675 20.94 -19.96 -32.97
N SER A 676 22.18 -19.60 -32.61
CA SER A 676 22.48 -19.09 -31.27
C SER A 676 23.60 -18.06 -31.29
N PHE A 677 23.36 -16.90 -30.70
CA PHE A 677 24.38 -15.88 -30.51
C PHE A 677 24.84 -15.87 -29.04
N PRO A 678 26.13 -16.12 -28.74
CA PRO A 678 26.63 -16.20 -27.37
C PRO A 678 26.40 -14.95 -26.53
N ARG A 679 26.39 -13.78 -27.19
CA ARG A 679 26.07 -12.50 -26.56
C ARG A 679 25.37 -11.60 -27.58
N TYR A 680 24.25 -11.04 -27.16
CA TYR A 680 23.44 -10.13 -27.94
C TYR A 680 22.80 -9.11 -27.00
N SER A 681 22.81 -7.84 -27.40
CA SER A 681 22.15 -6.81 -26.60
C SER A 681 21.29 -5.88 -27.43
N LEU A 682 20.28 -5.34 -26.75
CA LEU A 682 19.35 -4.35 -27.29
C LEU A 682 19.29 -3.18 -26.32
N ALA A 683 19.42 -1.98 -26.85
CA ALA A 683 19.17 -0.75 -26.12
C ALA A 683 18.09 0.09 -26.80
N LEU A 684 17.30 0.79 -25.98
CA LEU A 684 16.20 1.65 -26.41
C LEU A 684 16.44 3.10 -25.98
N ALA A 685 15.99 4.05 -26.81
CA ALA A 685 16.07 5.49 -26.54
C ALA A 685 14.98 6.28 -27.31
N HIS A 686 14.80 7.58 -27.02
CA HIS A 686 14.11 8.51 -27.92
C HIS A 686 15.09 8.98 -29.01
N SER A 687 14.66 8.93 -30.27
CA SER A 687 15.50 9.41 -31.37
C SER A 687 15.49 10.93 -31.47
N LYS A 688 16.67 11.55 -31.61
CA LYS A 688 16.83 12.97 -31.95
C LYS A 688 16.32 13.31 -33.36
N TYR A 689 16.24 12.33 -34.25
CA TYR A 689 15.91 12.51 -35.67
C TYR A 689 14.62 11.78 -36.05
N TYR A 690 13.88 12.33 -37.01
CA TYR A 690 12.61 11.78 -37.47
C TYR A 690 12.63 11.60 -38.98
N PRO A 691 12.80 10.38 -39.50
CA PRO A 691 12.76 10.13 -40.94
C PRO A 691 11.40 10.51 -41.55
N ASP A 692 11.37 11.52 -42.43
CA ASP A 692 10.20 11.94 -43.20
C ASP A 692 10.31 11.46 -44.66
N ASP A 693 9.54 10.42 -44.99
CA ASP A 693 9.55 9.71 -46.26
C ASP A 693 8.59 10.32 -47.31
N PHE A 694 8.19 11.59 -47.15
CA PHE A 694 7.42 12.30 -48.18
C PHE A 694 8.22 12.46 -49.49
N ILE A 695 7.62 12.02 -50.59
CA ILE A 695 8.18 12.13 -51.94
C ILE A 695 7.57 13.36 -52.61
N SER A 696 8.41 14.32 -53.00
CA SER A 696 7.96 15.51 -53.72
C SER A 696 7.43 15.12 -55.10
N ALA A 697 6.16 15.42 -55.38
CA ALA A 697 5.55 15.16 -56.67
C ALA A 697 6.24 15.90 -57.83
N THR A 698 6.95 17.00 -57.54
CA THR A 698 7.66 17.80 -58.54
C THR A 698 9.00 17.19 -58.93
N THR A 699 9.74 16.59 -57.97
CA THR A 699 11.10 16.11 -58.20
C THR A 699 11.22 14.59 -58.29
N GLY A 700 10.23 13.85 -57.76
CA GLY A 700 10.30 12.39 -57.60
C GLY A 700 11.30 11.91 -56.53
N TYR A 701 11.91 12.84 -55.79
CA TYR A 701 12.88 12.57 -54.71
C TYR A 701 12.29 12.96 -53.35
N PRO A 702 12.86 12.47 -52.23
CA PRO A 702 12.47 12.91 -50.89
C PRO A 702 12.52 14.44 -50.77
N ALA A 703 11.48 15.04 -50.20
CA ALA A 703 11.52 16.45 -49.85
C ALA A 703 12.49 16.73 -48.70
N TRP A 704 12.65 15.76 -47.79
CA TRP A 704 13.40 15.89 -46.54
C TRP A 704 14.50 14.84 -46.39
N PRO A 705 15.51 14.81 -47.28
CA PRO A 705 16.51 13.74 -47.30
C PRO A 705 17.42 13.70 -46.06
N ASN A 706 17.52 14.77 -45.28
CA ASN A 706 18.37 14.85 -44.09
C ASN A 706 17.59 14.76 -42.76
N SER A 707 16.31 14.38 -42.80
CA SER A 707 15.44 14.27 -41.62
C SER A 707 15.71 13.00 -40.77
N GLY A 708 16.24 11.94 -41.38
CA GLY A 708 16.50 10.66 -40.72
C GLY A 708 17.82 10.57 -39.96
N LEU A 709 18.16 9.36 -39.51
CA LEU A 709 19.32 9.07 -38.65
C LEU A 709 20.65 9.56 -39.25
N LEU A 710 21.52 10.09 -38.40
CA LEU A 710 22.88 10.49 -38.73
C LEU A 710 23.72 9.29 -39.14
N ARG A 711 24.35 9.42 -40.30
CA ARG A 711 25.05 8.34 -41.04
C ARG A 711 26.57 8.48 -41.09
N GLU A 712 27.10 9.62 -40.66
CA GLU A 712 28.52 10.00 -40.73
C GLU A 712 29.07 10.40 -39.34
N GLN A 713 28.32 10.11 -38.28
CA GLN A 713 28.62 10.47 -36.89
C GLN A 713 28.59 9.22 -36.01
N VAL A 714 29.04 9.34 -34.76
CA VAL A 714 28.87 8.25 -33.77
C VAL A 714 27.39 7.92 -33.57
N PHE A 715 27.08 6.65 -33.26
CA PHE A 715 25.70 6.19 -33.09
C PHE A 715 24.95 7.02 -32.05
N ASP A 716 25.61 7.39 -30.95
CA ASP A 716 25.03 8.10 -29.82
C ASP A 716 24.49 9.50 -30.17
N ASN A 717 25.02 10.15 -31.22
CA ASN A 717 24.51 11.45 -31.66
C ASN A 717 23.07 11.39 -32.21
N ASN A 718 22.50 10.19 -32.36
CA ASN A 718 21.09 9.99 -32.71
C ASN A 718 20.16 9.90 -31.50
N ILE A 719 20.69 9.84 -30.27
CA ILE A 719 19.92 9.82 -29.03
C ILE A 719 19.56 11.26 -28.66
N LEU A 720 18.30 11.51 -28.29
CA LEU A 720 17.86 12.81 -27.79
C LEU A 720 18.63 13.17 -26.50
N GLY A 721 19.18 14.38 -26.40
CA GLY A 721 19.88 14.87 -25.19
C GLY A 721 21.28 14.31 -24.94
N PHE A 722 21.78 13.37 -25.75
CA PHE A 722 23.11 12.77 -25.55
C PHE A 722 24.27 13.77 -25.65
N GLN A 723 24.22 14.66 -26.63
CA GLN A 723 25.29 15.66 -26.83
C GLN A 723 25.38 16.67 -25.68
N ASP A 724 24.29 16.83 -24.95
CA ASP A 724 24.16 17.72 -23.80
C ASP A 724 24.51 17.00 -22.48
N GLY A 725 24.81 15.70 -22.54
CA GLY A 725 25.11 14.86 -21.38
C GLY A 725 23.90 14.55 -20.49
N LEU A 726 22.68 14.76 -21.00
CA LEU A 726 21.44 14.66 -20.23
C LEU A 726 20.86 13.24 -20.24
N TYR A 727 20.92 12.56 -21.39
CA TYR A 727 20.29 11.25 -21.58
C TYR A 727 21.16 10.32 -22.41
N ASP A 728 21.01 9.02 -22.16
CA ASP A 728 21.64 7.93 -22.90
C ASP A 728 20.61 6.82 -23.18
N GLU A 729 20.99 5.83 -23.96
CA GLU A 729 20.16 4.65 -24.20
C GLU A 729 20.08 3.72 -22.98
N LYS A 730 18.97 2.98 -22.88
CA LYS A 730 18.77 1.96 -21.85
C LYS A 730 18.93 0.57 -22.44
N ILE A 731 19.93 -0.19 -21.97
CA ILE A 731 20.07 -1.61 -22.30
C ILE A 731 18.93 -2.39 -21.63
N VAL A 732 18.07 -2.99 -22.44
CA VAL A 732 16.91 -3.76 -21.97
C VAL A 732 17.21 -5.25 -21.80
N PHE A 733 18.24 -5.76 -22.48
CA PHE A 733 18.89 -7.05 -22.19
C PHE A 733 20.31 -7.09 -22.78
N ASP A 734 21.21 -7.88 -22.16
CA ASP A 734 22.52 -8.25 -22.71
C ASP A 734 22.86 -9.69 -22.32
N LYS A 735 22.47 -10.65 -23.18
CA LYS A 735 22.57 -12.08 -22.88
C LYS A 735 22.67 -12.94 -24.14
N GLN A 736 22.76 -14.25 -23.97
CA GLN A 736 22.70 -15.20 -25.09
C GLN A 736 21.33 -15.12 -25.78
N TYR A 737 21.31 -15.12 -27.12
CA TYR A 737 20.07 -15.21 -27.89
C TYR A 737 19.98 -16.56 -28.60
N GLU A 738 19.03 -17.39 -28.18
CA GLU A 738 18.69 -18.64 -28.87
C GLU A 738 17.49 -18.45 -29.79
N ILE A 739 17.71 -18.71 -31.08
CA ILE A 739 16.68 -18.68 -32.10
C ILE A 739 16.20 -20.12 -32.33
N ARG A 740 14.91 -20.35 -32.11
CA ARG A 740 14.26 -21.62 -32.34
C ARG A 740 13.04 -21.43 -33.21
N GLY A 741 12.94 -22.15 -34.31
CA GLY A 741 11.79 -22.06 -35.21
C GLY A 741 10.45 -22.40 -34.56
N VAL A 742 10.46 -23.12 -33.42
CA VAL A 742 9.26 -23.42 -32.63
C VAL A 742 8.70 -22.23 -31.87
N ASN A 743 9.51 -21.19 -31.62
CA ASN A 743 9.10 -19.99 -30.87
C ASN A 743 8.42 -18.94 -31.76
N ARG A 744 8.26 -19.20 -33.06
CA ARG A 744 7.55 -18.30 -33.97
C ARG A 744 6.07 -18.24 -33.62
N PHE A 745 5.48 -17.07 -33.79
CA PHE A 745 4.03 -16.88 -33.66
C PHE A 745 3.51 -16.00 -34.80
N THR A 746 2.20 -16.00 -35.01
CA THR A 746 1.56 -15.13 -36.00
C THR A 746 0.78 -14.05 -35.26
N ALA A 747 1.11 -12.79 -35.53
CA ALA A 747 0.43 -11.64 -34.92
C ALA A 747 -0.96 -11.42 -35.55
N THR A 748 -1.76 -10.54 -34.96
CA THR A 748 -3.10 -10.15 -35.45
C THR A 748 -3.06 -9.57 -36.86
N SER A 749 -1.93 -9.02 -37.31
CA SER A 749 -1.71 -8.55 -38.68
C SER A 749 -1.60 -9.68 -39.72
N GLY A 750 -1.47 -10.93 -39.27
CA GLY A 750 -1.21 -12.09 -40.13
C GLY A 750 0.27 -12.31 -40.47
N VAL A 751 1.18 -11.44 -40.00
CA VAL A 751 2.63 -11.59 -40.16
C VAL A 751 3.18 -12.56 -39.10
N THR A 752 4.09 -13.43 -39.52
CA THR A 752 4.85 -14.30 -38.61
C THR A 752 6.00 -13.52 -37.99
N TYR A 753 6.15 -13.62 -36.68
CA TYR A 753 7.18 -12.98 -35.89
C TYR A 753 7.99 -14.00 -35.08
N MET A 754 9.20 -13.57 -34.71
CA MET A 754 10.07 -14.24 -33.77
C MET A 754 10.38 -13.27 -32.61
N PRO A 755 10.23 -13.69 -31.35
CA PRO A 755 10.56 -12.84 -30.21
C PRO A 755 12.07 -12.62 -30.07
N TRP A 756 12.45 -11.42 -29.64
CA TRP A 756 13.76 -11.15 -29.06
C TRP A 756 13.85 -11.76 -27.65
N PRO A 757 15.05 -11.87 -27.05
CA PRO A 757 15.17 -12.28 -25.65
C PRO A 757 14.29 -11.45 -24.70
N ASP A 758 13.77 -12.09 -23.66
CA ASP A 758 12.97 -11.40 -22.63
C ASP A 758 13.74 -10.22 -22.03
N PHE A 759 13.06 -9.11 -21.80
CA PHE A 759 13.67 -7.93 -21.23
C PHE A 759 14.01 -8.16 -19.75
N GLU A 760 15.17 -7.66 -19.33
CA GLU A 760 15.58 -7.57 -17.93
C GLU A 760 15.10 -6.25 -17.29
N SER A 761 14.79 -5.24 -18.11
CA SER A 761 14.16 -3.99 -17.70
C SER A 761 13.31 -3.40 -18.82
N THR A 762 12.26 -2.64 -18.47
CA THR A 762 11.41 -1.93 -19.44
C THR A 762 12.00 -0.57 -19.81
N TYR A 763 11.51 0.04 -20.89
CA TYR A 763 11.86 1.42 -21.28
C TYR A 763 10.60 2.24 -21.54
N THR A 764 10.43 3.34 -20.81
CA THR A 764 9.29 4.26 -20.99
C THR A 764 9.51 5.11 -22.24
N TRP A 765 8.70 4.84 -23.28
CA TRP A 765 8.68 5.63 -24.51
C TRP A 765 7.55 6.67 -24.48
N ARG A 766 7.69 7.71 -25.31
CA ARG A 766 6.80 8.88 -25.32
C ARG A 766 6.69 9.49 -23.92
N ASP A 767 7.84 9.79 -23.32
CA ASP A 767 7.98 10.00 -21.88
C ASP A 767 7.86 11.49 -21.54
N THR A 768 6.80 11.86 -20.83
CA THR A 768 6.52 13.24 -20.41
C THR A 768 7.35 13.71 -19.22
N SER A 769 8.28 12.89 -18.71
CA SER A 769 9.27 13.35 -17.71
C SER A 769 10.46 14.11 -18.31
N PHE A 770 10.66 14.02 -19.62
CA PHE A 770 11.67 14.83 -20.32
C PHE A 770 11.29 16.31 -20.25
N PRO A 771 12.25 17.24 -20.11
CA PRO A 771 12.01 18.66 -20.29
C PRO A 771 11.34 18.93 -21.64
N SER A 772 10.31 19.77 -21.65
CA SER A 772 9.58 20.10 -22.89
C SER A 772 10.43 20.88 -23.88
N ASP A 773 11.46 21.59 -23.41
CA ASP A 773 12.44 22.32 -24.23
C ASP A 773 13.54 21.42 -24.80
N LEU A 774 13.58 20.14 -24.41
CA LEU A 774 14.44 19.13 -25.02
C LEU A 774 13.81 18.60 -26.32
N LEU A 775 14.05 19.33 -27.40
CA LEU A 775 13.38 19.17 -28.69
C LEU A 775 14.24 18.41 -29.73
N GLY A 776 13.56 17.73 -30.66
CA GLY A 776 14.17 16.93 -31.72
C GLY A 776 13.53 17.09 -33.09
N ALA A 777 13.75 16.11 -33.96
CA ALA A 777 13.32 16.04 -35.35
C ALA A 777 13.74 17.24 -36.23
N PRO A 778 15.04 17.60 -36.29
CA PRO A 778 15.51 18.65 -37.17
C PRO A 778 15.46 18.21 -38.65
N ASN A 779 15.48 19.18 -39.57
CA ASN A 779 15.60 18.97 -41.02
C ASN A 779 14.44 18.23 -41.73
N GLY A 780 13.31 18.02 -41.05
CA GLY A 780 12.07 17.48 -41.63
C GLY A 780 11.01 18.55 -41.90
N PHE A 781 9.76 18.13 -42.15
CA PHE A 781 8.59 19.02 -42.15
C PHE A 781 8.15 19.41 -40.73
N GLY A 782 8.41 18.52 -39.77
CA GLY A 782 7.87 18.57 -38.41
C GLY A 782 7.15 17.26 -38.08
N VAL A 783 6.38 17.27 -37.00
CA VAL A 783 5.53 16.15 -36.58
C VAL A 783 4.08 16.65 -36.45
N PRO A 784 3.07 15.98 -37.07
CA PRO A 784 3.17 14.86 -38.00
C PRO A 784 4.10 15.09 -39.20
N PRO A 785 4.83 14.04 -39.66
CA PRO A 785 5.66 14.15 -40.86
C PRO A 785 4.77 14.35 -42.09
N GLN A 786 5.31 14.97 -43.14
CA GLN A 786 4.51 15.41 -44.29
C GLN A 786 3.82 14.24 -45.02
N VAL A 787 4.38 13.04 -44.95
CA VAL A 787 3.77 11.80 -45.48
C VAL A 787 2.35 11.54 -44.97
N THR A 788 2.02 12.00 -43.75
CA THR A 788 0.70 11.80 -43.15
C THR A 788 -0.38 12.67 -43.82
N GLY A 789 0.02 13.72 -44.54
CA GLY A 789 -0.90 14.70 -45.13
C GLY A 789 -1.58 15.61 -44.12
N LEU A 790 -1.19 15.53 -42.84
CA LEU A 790 -1.71 16.36 -41.75
C LEU A 790 -0.88 17.65 -41.58
N PRO A 791 -1.47 18.73 -41.06
CA PRO A 791 -0.70 19.91 -40.66
C PRO A 791 0.30 19.53 -39.57
N SER A 792 1.50 20.13 -39.62
CA SER A 792 2.52 19.97 -38.58
C SER A 792 2.01 20.62 -37.29
N LEU A 793 1.94 19.83 -36.22
CA LEU A 793 1.65 20.30 -34.87
C LEU A 793 2.89 20.94 -34.25
N TRP A 794 4.02 20.23 -34.37
CA TRP A 794 5.34 20.70 -33.97
C TRP A 794 6.23 20.87 -35.20
N PRO A 795 6.72 22.08 -35.48
CA PRO A 795 7.65 22.33 -36.57
C PRO A 795 8.97 21.57 -36.45
N ALA A 796 9.75 21.54 -37.53
CA ALA A 796 11.06 20.92 -37.54
C ALA A 796 11.98 21.49 -36.45
N GLY A 797 12.61 20.61 -35.66
CA GLY A 797 13.45 21.00 -34.53
C GLY A 797 12.69 21.41 -33.27
N GLN A 798 11.35 21.36 -33.28
CA GLN A 798 10.49 21.72 -32.15
C GLN A 798 9.63 20.54 -31.67
N VAL A 799 10.06 19.31 -31.91
CA VAL A 799 9.28 18.11 -31.57
C VAL A 799 9.70 17.60 -30.18
N PRO A 800 8.78 17.51 -29.21
CA PRO A 800 9.09 17.03 -27.86
C PRO A 800 9.13 15.50 -27.81
N SER A 801 9.56 14.92 -26.67
CA SER A 801 9.78 13.47 -26.51
C SER A 801 8.56 12.59 -26.89
N ILE A 802 7.32 13.05 -26.66
CA ILE A 802 6.09 12.34 -27.07
C ILE A 802 5.96 12.25 -28.59
N GLY A 803 6.52 13.19 -29.35
CA GLY A 803 6.47 13.17 -30.81
C GLY A 803 7.57 12.33 -31.45
N LEU A 804 8.63 11.97 -30.72
CA LEU A 804 9.85 11.40 -31.28
C LEU A 804 9.81 9.88 -31.46
N PRO A 805 10.54 9.33 -32.46
CA PRO A 805 10.58 7.90 -32.72
C PRO A 805 11.21 7.08 -31.58
N LEU A 806 10.76 5.83 -31.42
CA LEU A 806 11.45 4.82 -30.63
C LEU A 806 12.73 4.41 -31.36
N LEU A 807 13.89 4.71 -30.79
CA LEU A 807 15.20 4.33 -31.29
C LEU A 807 15.59 2.97 -30.71
N MET A 808 16.03 2.06 -31.57
CA MET A 808 16.47 0.72 -31.19
C MET A 808 17.90 0.49 -31.68
N ARG A 809 18.79 0.15 -30.76
CA ARG A 809 20.18 -0.22 -31.04
C ARG A 809 20.41 -1.70 -30.77
N PHE A 810 20.66 -2.45 -31.83
CA PHE A 810 20.98 -3.87 -31.77
C PHE A 810 22.50 -4.05 -31.83
N ARG A 811 23.04 -4.88 -30.94
CA ARG A 811 24.45 -5.25 -30.90
C ARG A 811 24.58 -6.77 -30.97
N CYS A 812 25.19 -7.21 -32.07
CA CYS A 812 25.59 -8.60 -32.27
C CYS A 812 27.09 -8.70 -32.05
N TYR A 813 27.53 -9.49 -31.08
CA TYR A 813 28.96 -9.73 -30.85
C TYR A 813 29.48 -10.83 -31.79
N PRO A 814 30.72 -10.71 -32.30
CA PRO A 814 31.27 -11.73 -33.19
C PRO A 814 31.40 -13.11 -32.55
N GLU A 815 31.00 -14.15 -33.29
CA GLU A 815 31.18 -15.57 -32.96
C GLU A 815 32.11 -16.29 -33.93
N GLY A 816 32.20 -15.86 -35.19
CA GLY A 816 33.06 -16.52 -36.16
C GLY A 816 32.97 -16.04 -37.61
N ALA A 817 33.76 -16.70 -38.46
CA ALA A 817 33.98 -16.38 -39.87
C ALA A 817 32.97 -17.07 -40.80
N PHE A 818 31.69 -16.77 -40.63
CA PHE A 818 30.60 -17.33 -41.44
C PHE A 818 29.43 -16.36 -41.59
N PHE A 819 28.54 -16.65 -42.54
CA PHE A 819 27.32 -15.86 -42.75
C PHE A 819 26.19 -16.33 -41.83
N GLY A 820 25.35 -15.40 -41.39
CA GLY A 820 24.12 -15.72 -40.65
C GLY A 820 23.08 -16.36 -41.56
N SER A 821 22.23 -17.20 -40.97
CA SER A 821 21.21 -17.97 -41.71
C SER A 821 19.84 -17.27 -41.74
N ASN A 822 19.58 -16.36 -40.80
CA ASN A 822 18.29 -15.69 -40.64
C ASN A 822 18.27 -14.33 -41.34
N GLY A 823 17.21 -14.07 -42.11
CA GLY A 823 16.98 -12.80 -42.80
C GLY A 823 15.71 -12.11 -42.31
N PHE A 824 15.74 -10.78 -42.29
CA PHE A 824 14.65 -9.92 -41.84
C PHE A 824 13.81 -9.45 -43.02
N GLN A 825 12.49 -9.37 -42.80
CA GLN A 825 11.57 -8.70 -43.70
C GLN A 825 11.61 -7.19 -43.45
N VAL A 826 11.73 -6.42 -44.53
CA VAL A 826 11.80 -4.95 -44.46
C VAL A 826 10.95 -4.29 -45.54
N GLN A 827 10.68 -3.01 -45.33
CA GLN A 827 10.03 -2.11 -46.26
C GLN A 827 10.99 -1.01 -46.70
N ILE A 828 11.11 -0.75 -48.00
CA ILE A 828 11.83 0.42 -48.53
C ILE A 828 10.89 1.62 -48.48
N MET A 829 11.11 2.50 -47.50
CA MET A 829 10.25 3.65 -47.24
C MET A 829 10.36 4.71 -48.35
N VAL A 830 11.54 4.83 -48.96
CA VAL A 830 11.75 5.67 -50.15
C VAL A 830 12.46 4.87 -51.24
N GLY A 831 11.77 4.62 -52.35
CA GLY A 831 12.33 3.89 -53.49
C GLY A 831 13.30 4.67 -54.36
N SER A 832 13.19 6.00 -54.39
CA SER A 832 14.00 6.87 -55.27
C SER A 832 15.31 7.35 -54.64
N SER A 833 15.55 7.09 -53.36
CA SER A 833 16.75 7.54 -52.63
C SER A 833 17.09 6.60 -51.49
N ALA A 834 18.37 6.58 -51.08
CA ALA A 834 18.78 5.91 -49.84
C ALA A 834 18.51 6.76 -48.58
N LEU A 835 17.82 7.88 -48.73
CA LEU A 835 17.53 8.88 -47.72
C LEU A 835 16.02 9.23 -47.71
N PRO A 836 15.48 9.70 -46.58
CA PRO A 836 16.13 9.79 -45.26
C PRO A 836 16.48 8.40 -44.70
N ALA A 837 17.48 8.35 -43.83
CA ALA A 837 17.95 7.09 -43.26
C ALA A 837 17.00 6.61 -42.15
N PHE A 838 16.35 5.47 -42.37
CA PHE A 838 15.56 4.73 -41.37
C PHE A 838 16.42 3.75 -40.57
N ARG A 839 17.58 3.41 -41.12
CA ARG A 839 18.61 2.63 -40.44
C ARG A 839 20.01 3.16 -40.73
N VAL A 840 20.89 3.01 -39.75
CA VAL A 840 22.33 3.18 -39.88
C VAL A 840 23.04 2.02 -39.20
N PHE A 841 24.09 1.49 -39.80
CA PHE A 841 24.69 0.25 -39.31
C PHE A 841 26.16 0.07 -39.70
N SER A 842 26.76 -0.85 -38.98
CA SER A 842 28.07 -1.43 -39.23
C SER A 842 27.95 -2.94 -39.11
N SER A 843 28.45 -3.68 -40.09
CA SER A 843 28.37 -5.14 -40.10
C SER A 843 29.69 -5.73 -40.58
N GLY A 844 30.12 -6.78 -39.91
CA GLY A 844 31.20 -7.62 -40.44
C GLY A 844 30.76 -8.34 -41.71
N GLY A 845 31.71 -9.02 -42.35
CA GLY A 845 31.44 -9.84 -43.53
C GLY A 845 32.69 -10.16 -44.34
N LEU A 846 32.51 -10.97 -45.38
CA LEU A 846 33.55 -11.36 -46.32
C LEU A 846 33.71 -10.31 -47.41
N ASP A 847 34.92 -9.78 -47.59
CA ASP A 847 35.21 -8.86 -48.69
C ASP A 847 35.45 -9.57 -50.03
N SER A 848 35.56 -8.81 -51.12
CA SER A 848 35.82 -9.33 -52.47
C SER A 848 37.19 -10.03 -52.60
N GLY A 849 38.09 -9.85 -51.63
CA GLY A 849 39.38 -10.53 -51.54
C GLY A 849 39.33 -11.83 -50.74
N GLY A 850 38.18 -12.20 -50.18
CA GLY A 850 38.02 -13.40 -49.35
C GLY A 850 38.47 -13.20 -47.90
N THR A 851 38.64 -11.97 -47.43
CA THR A 851 39.01 -11.67 -46.03
C THR A 851 37.76 -11.36 -45.20
N TRP A 852 37.66 -12.03 -44.04
CA TRP A 852 36.61 -11.78 -43.07
C TRP A 852 36.92 -10.54 -42.23
N ASN A 853 35.97 -9.61 -42.20
CA ASN A 853 36.02 -8.39 -41.41
C ASN A 853 35.03 -8.49 -40.25
N TYR A 854 35.44 -8.06 -39.06
CA TYR A 854 34.62 -8.15 -37.85
C TYR A 854 34.22 -6.77 -37.35
N ILE A 855 33.03 -6.70 -36.73
CA ILE A 855 32.57 -5.50 -36.02
C ILE A 855 32.33 -5.90 -34.58
N ILE A 856 33.10 -5.33 -33.66
CA ILE A 856 32.87 -5.50 -32.24
C ILE A 856 32.09 -4.27 -31.77
N PRO A 857 30.86 -4.42 -31.24
CA PRO A 857 30.10 -3.31 -30.68
C PRO A 857 30.91 -2.50 -29.67
N ASP A 858 30.71 -1.18 -29.67
CA ASP A 858 31.35 -0.22 -28.77
C ASP A 858 32.90 -0.13 -28.91
N VAL A 859 33.48 -0.75 -29.95
CA VAL A 859 34.93 -0.69 -30.28
C VAL A 859 35.16 0.04 -31.61
N PRO A 860 36.04 1.06 -31.67
CA PRO A 860 36.39 1.74 -32.92
C PRO A 860 37.04 0.83 -33.97
N ASP A 861 36.91 1.10 -35.27
CA ASP A 861 36.14 2.20 -35.87
C ASP A 861 34.65 1.86 -36.05
N GLY A 862 34.32 0.64 -36.44
CA GLY A 862 32.96 0.29 -36.87
C GLY A 862 31.96 -0.02 -35.76
N GLY A 863 32.41 -0.22 -34.51
CA GLY A 863 31.52 -0.45 -33.36
C GLY A 863 30.88 0.81 -32.78
N ILE A 864 31.41 2.00 -33.11
CA ILE A 864 30.95 3.28 -32.56
C ILE A 864 30.34 4.25 -33.59
N LYS A 865 30.58 4.01 -34.89
CA LYS A 865 30.00 4.81 -35.99
C LYS A 865 29.60 3.92 -37.18
N PRO A 866 28.62 4.32 -38.01
CA PRO A 866 28.19 3.55 -39.18
C PRO A 866 29.28 3.44 -40.25
N VAL A 867 29.66 2.22 -40.65
CA VAL A 867 30.62 1.95 -41.74
C VAL A 867 30.09 0.98 -42.82
N GLY A 868 28.84 0.54 -42.69
CA GLY A 868 28.22 -0.42 -43.58
C GLY A 868 28.76 -1.83 -43.38
N GLY A 869 28.51 -2.70 -44.35
CA GLY A 869 28.95 -4.09 -44.33
C GLY A 869 29.39 -4.56 -45.70
N TYR A 870 29.20 -5.85 -45.97
CA TYR A 870 29.65 -6.52 -47.19
C TYR A 870 28.51 -7.32 -47.81
N ASN A 871 28.36 -7.21 -49.13
CA ASN A 871 27.37 -7.97 -49.88
C ASN A 871 27.79 -9.45 -49.95
N THR A 872 26.92 -10.36 -49.50
CA THR A 872 27.20 -11.80 -49.40
C THR A 872 27.45 -12.48 -50.75
N SER A 873 27.00 -11.90 -51.86
CA SER A 873 27.14 -12.47 -53.21
C SER A 873 28.44 -12.10 -53.91
N ASN A 874 29.03 -10.93 -53.60
CA ASN A 874 30.18 -10.40 -54.35
C ASN A 874 31.26 -9.71 -53.49
N GLY A 875 31.07 -9.68 -52.16
CA GLY A 875 32.01 -9.07 -51.20
C GLY A 875 32.19 -7.56 -51.32
N SER A 876 31.35 -6.87 -52.11
CA SER A 876 31.41 -5.41 -52.25
C SER A 876 30.89 -4.72 -50.98
N ARG A 877 31.50 -3.59 -50.60
CA ARG A 877 31.03 -2.75 -49.50
C ARG A 877 29.59 -2.29 -49.74
N THR A 878 28.74 -2.41 -48.73
CA THR A 878 27.40 -1.82 -48.71
C THR A 878 27.46 -0.37 -48.19
N LYS A 879 26.40 0.41 -48.42
CA LYS A 879 26.22 1.69 -47.73
C LYS A 879 26.09 1.45 -46.22
N SER A 880 26.45 2.45 -45.41
CA SER A 880 26.32 2.44 -43.95
C SER A 880 24.93 2.82 -43.45
N PHE A 881 24.01 3.11 -44.35
CA PHE A 881 22.67 3.61 -44.06
C PHE A 881 21.71 3.22 -45.17
N GLY A 882 20.41 3.31 -44.90
CA GLY A 882 19.39 3.21 -45.94
C GLY A 882 17.97 3.49 -45.46
N PRO A 883 17.01 3.47 -46.40
CA PRO A 883 15.61 3.83 -46.18
C PRO A 883 14.76 2.63 -45.72
N GLU A 884 15.41 1.54 -45.30
CA GLU A 884 14.72 0.31 -44.92
C GLU A 884 14.18 0.39 -43.49
N LEU A 885 12.87 0.21 -43.35
CA LEU A 885 12.18 0.00 -42.08
C LEU A 885 12.00 -1.50 -41.86
N TYR A 886 12.44 -1.99 -40.71
CA TYR A 886 12.27 -3.39 -40.32
C TYR A 886 10.82 -3.66 -39.93
N TRP A 887 10.29 -4.81 -40.33
CA TRP A 887 8.98 -5.22 -39.82
C TRP A 887 9.13 -5.73 -38.39
N GLY A 888 8.37 -5.13 -37.48
CA GLY A 888 8.45 -5.43 -36.06
C GLY A 888 7.10 -5.37 -35.36
N GLN A 889 7.03 -6.02 -34.21
CA GLN A 889 5.97 -5.83 -33.22
C GLN A 889 6.61 -5.32 -31.94
N VAL A 890 6.00 -4.29 -31.34
CA VAL A 890 6.38 -3.74 -30.05
C VAL A 890 5.29 -4.09 -29.04
N ASP A 891 5.69 -4.65 -27.92
CA ASP A 891 4.82 -5.00 -26.80
C ASP A 891 4.93 -3.92 -25.72
N PHE A 892 3.80 -3.32 -25.38
CA PHE A 892 3.69 -2.20 -24.44
C PHE A 892 2.94 -2.61 -23.17
N ALA A 893 3.38 -2.05 -22.06
CA ALA A 893 2.65 -2.01 -20.80
C ALA A 893 2.33 -0.56 -20.41
N VAL A 894 1.11 -0.33 -19.95
CA VAL A 894 0.70 0.93 -19.30
C VAL A 894 1.03 0.82 -17.81
N SER A 895 2.31 0.97 -17.46
CA SER A 895 2.80 0.89 -16.07
C SER A 895 3.19 2.24 -15.48
N VAL A 896 3.40 3.27 -16.31
CA VAL A 896 3.71 4.63 -15.85
C VAL A 896 2.52 5.52 -16.16
N SER A 897 2.05 6.27 -15.17
CA SER A 897 1.02 7.29 -15.36
C SER A 897 1.42 8.56 -14.62
N ARG A 898 1.25 9.72 -15.26
CA ARG A 898 1.61 11.01 -14.67
C ARG A 898 0.47 12.00 -14.78
N PHE A 899 0.19 12.68 -13.67
CA PHE A 899 -0.67 13.85 -13.66
C PHE A 899 0.06 15.01 -13.01
N PHE A 900 -0.40 16.22 -13.29
CA PHE A 900 0.10 17.45 -12.69
C PHE A 900 -1.06 18.35 -12.27
N THR A 901 -0.76 19.31 -11.40
CA THR A 901 -1.74 20.29 -10.93
C THR A 901 -1.70 21.58 -11.73
N HIS A 902 -2.63 22.52 -11.52
CA HIS A 902 -2.39 23.93 -11.81
C HIS A 902 -1.38 24.54 -10.80
N TRP A 903 -1.08 25.83 -10.93
CA TRP A 903 -0.21 26.53 -9.99
C TRP A 903 -0.97 26.90 -8.71
N PHE A 904 -0.38 26.56 -7.57
CA PHE A 904 -0.79 27.06 -6.26
C PHE A 904 0.08 28.23 -5.86
N GLU A 905 -0.56 29.29 -5.40
CA GLU A 905 0.15 30.45 -4.87
C GLU A 905 0.65 30.18 -3.44
N LEU A 906 1.88 30.62 -3.16
CA LEU A 906 2.49 30.51 -1.83
C LEU A 906 2.23 31.75 -0.98
N GLY A 907 1.79 32.84 -1.62
CA GLY A 907 1.51 34.20 -1.10
C GLY A 907 2.72 34.88 -0.45
N GLY A 908 3.89 34.64 -1.03
CA GLY A 908 5.20 35.20 -0.67
C GLY A 908 6.32 34.40 -1.36
N GLN A 909 7.59 34.74 -1.11
CA GLN A 909 8.72 33.93 -1.59
C GLN A 909 8.96 32.76 -0.66
N LEU A 910 9.13 31.56 -1.22
CA LEU A 910 9.32 30.34 -0.43
C LEU A 910 10.57 30.43 0.46
N ALA A 911 10.36 30.36 1.78
CA ALA A 911 11.42 30.40 2.78
C ALA A 911 11.72 29.01 3.37
N THR A 912 10.69 28.22 3.68
CA THR A 912 10.82 26.85 4.19
C THR A 912 9.72 25.95 3.64
N ILE A 913 9.96 24.64 3.56
CA ILE A 913 8.96 23.65 3.19
C ILE A 913 9.20 22.34 3.94
N THR A 914 8.13 21.71 4.40
CA THR A 914 8.17 20.41 5.06
C THR A 914 8.14 19.27 4.03
N PRO A 915 8.66 18.07 4.34
CA PRO A 915 8.44 16.89 3.50
C PRO A 915 6.95 16.63 3.28
N ALA A 916 6.56 16.23 2.08
CA ALA A 916 5.18 15.89 1.78
C ALA A 916 4.76 14.60 2.51
N THR A 917 3.55 14.62 3.06
CA THR A 917 2.83 13.44 3.53
C THR A 917 2.08 12.86 2.35
N LEU A 918 2.31 11.58 2.05
CA LEU A 918 1.52 10.80 1.10
C LEU A 918 0.68 9.80 1.88
N GLU A 919 -0.61 9.71 1.58
CA GLU A 919 -1.52 8.73 2.16
C GLU A 919 -2.09 7.83 1.06
N PRO A 920 -1.91 6.50 1.11
CA PRO A 920 -1.06 5.77 2.04
C PRO A 920 0.44 6.08 1.80
N PRO A 921 1.27 5.99 2.86
CA PRO A 921 2.70 6.25 2.74
C PRO A 921 3.38 5.22 1.83
N VAL A 922 4.56 5.56 1.31
CA VAL A 922 5.27 4.78 0.28
C VAL A 922 5.50 3.33 0.73
N GLU A 923 5.81 3.09 2.00
CA GLU A 923 5.99 1.77 2.60
C GLU A 923 4.72 0.91 2.66
N ARG A 924 3.54 1.52 2.51
CA ARG A 924 2.24 0.83 2.46
C ARG A 924 1.69 0.67 1.04
N GLN A 925 2.40 1.18 0.03
CA GLN A 925 2.06 0.91 -1.37
C GLN A 925 2.20 -0.59 -1.67
N PRO A 926 1.40 -1.14 -2.60
CA PRO A 926 1.54 -2.54 -3.00
C PRO A 926 2.99 -2.90 -3.42
N PRO A 927 3.48 -4.11 -3.13
CA PRO A 927 4.88 -4.47 -3.36
C PRO A 927 5.35 -4.24 -4.81
N GLY A 928 6.49 -3.55 -4.96
CA GLY A 928 7.08 -3.25 -6.27
C GLY A 928 6.35 -2.16 -7.06
N THR A 929 5.37 -1.47 -6.47
CA THR A 929 4.78 -0.24 -7.00
C THR A 929 5.46 0.99 -6.40
N ASN A 930 5.26 2.17 -7.00
CA ASN A 930 5.79 3.42 -6.46
C ASN A 930 4.87 4.61 -6.79
N VAL A 931 4.88 5.61 -5.89
CA VAL A 931 4.30 6.94 -6.09
C VAL A 931 5.41 7.96 -5.91
N ILE A 932 5.69 8.73 -6.94
CA ILE A 932 6.75 9.76 -6.94
C ILE A 932 6.07 11.12 -7.04
N LEU A 933 6.40 12.03 -6.12
CA LEU A 933 5.95 13.41 -6.13
C LEU A 933 7.12 14.31 -6.51
N ASP A 934 6.96 15.05 -7.60
CA ASP A 934 7.85 16.13 -8.02
C ASP A 934 7.15 17.47 -7.84
N PHE A 935 7.96 18.49 -7.56
CA PHE A 935 7.56 19.88 -7.43
C PHE A 935 8.21 20.69 -8.53
N ARG A 936 7.57 21.78 -8.93
CA ARG A 936 8.25 22.88 -9.60
C ARG A 936 7.75 24.22 -9.15
N GLY A 937 8.61 25.23 -9.22
CA GLY A 937 8.31 26.59 -8.80
C GLY A 937 8.31 27.59 -9.95
N THR A 938 7.57 28.69 -9.80
CA THR A 938 7.74 29.89 -10.63
C THR A 938 7.65 31.15 -9.77
N THR A 939 8.18 32.25 -10.30
CA THR A 939 8.25 33.55 -9.60
C THR A 939 7.03 34.43 -9.88
N LEU A 940 6.27 34.14 -10.93
CA LEU A 940 5.11 34.94 -11.32
C LEU A 940 4.10 34.09 -12.07
N VAL A 941 2.84 34.17 -11.62
CA VAL A 941 1.64 33.86 -12.39
C VAL A 941 0.78 35.12 -12.37
N ASP A 942 0.59 35.76 -13.52
CA ASP A 942 -0.12 37.03 -13.66
C ASP A 942 -1.49 36.77 -14.32
N VAL A 943 -2.56 37.03 -13.57
CA VAL A 943 -3.96 36.84 -13.99
C VAL A 943 -4.67 38.19 -13.90
N PRO A 944 -4.65 39.02 -14.96
CA PRO A 944 -5.05 40.42 -14.83
C PRO A 944 -6.54 40.62 -14.48
N SER A 945 -6.77 41.32 -13.36
CA SER A 945 -8.04 41.80 -12.84
C SER A 945 -8.47 43.12 -13.51
N GLY A 946 -8.75 43.08 -14.82
CA GLY A 946 -9.36 44.21 -15.54
C GLY A 946 -8.40 45.33 -15.98
N GLY A 947 -7.94 45.22 -17.23
CA GLY A 947 -7.22 46.24 -17.98
C GLY A 947 -7.37 46.02 -19.49
N ILE A 948 -6.63 46.76 -20.34
CA ILE A 948 -6.64 46.57 -21.81
C ILE A 948 -6.06 45.18 -22.12
N GLY A 949 -6.93 44.17 -22.15
CA GLY A 949 -6.59 42.75 -22.23
C GLY A 949 -7.77 41.82 -21.87
N GLY A 950 -8.76 42.28 -21.09
CA GLY A 950 -9.90 41.48 -20.62
C GLY A 950 -9.80 41.14 -19.14
N ASN A 951 -10.90 40.66 -18.53
CA ASN A 951 -10.93 40.12 -17.16
C ASN A 951 -10.67 38.61 -17.25
N CYS A 952 -9.55 38.14 -16.68
CA CYS A 952 -9.15 36.72 -16.68
C CYS A 952 -9.66 35.94 -15.45
N GLU A 953 -10.17 36.62 -14.41
CA GLU A 953 -10.59 35.99 -13.14
C GLU A 953 -11.76 35.01 -13.33
N ASN A 954 -12.62 35.28 -14.31
CA ASN A 954 -13.80 34.45 -14.61
C ASN A 954 -13.54 33.47 -15.77
N GLN A 955 -12.28 33.23 -16.11
CA GLN A 955 -11.87 32.35 -17.22
C GLN A 955 -10.81 31.37 -16.73
N PRO A 956 -10.71 30.18 -17.36
CA PRO A 956 -9.59 29.27 -17.12
C PRO A 956 -8.25 29.98 -17.23
N ASN A 957 -7.45 29.85 -16.18
CA ASN A 957 -6.13 30.48 -16.06
C ASN A 957 -5.19 29.58 -15.26
N GLY A 958 -3.92 29.99 -15.14
CA GLY A 958 -2.86 29.17 -14.52
C GLY A 958 -3.06 28.85 -13.04
N LEU A 959 -3.99 29.54 -12.35
CA LEU A 959 -4.31 29.33 -10.94
C LEU A 959 -5.59 28.51 -10.72
N THR A 960 -6.33 28.16 -11.78
CA THR A 960 -7.68 27.59 -11.65
C THR A 960 -7.95 26.38 -12.54
N ASP A 961 -7.25 26.18 -13.66
CA ASP A 961 -7.55 25.07 -14.57
C ASP A 961 -6.29 24.37 -15.08
N ALA A 962 -6.06 23.14 -14.60
CA ALA A 962 -4.97 22.31 -15.05
C ALA A 962 -5.19 21.71 -16.46
N ILE A 963 -6.44 21.51 -16.88
CA ILE A 963 -6.79 20.79 -18.11
C ILE A 963 -6.61 21.66 -19.33
N THR A 964 -7.06 22.92 -19.28
CA THR A 964 -7.08 23.77 -20.48
C THR A 964 -5.84 24.63 -20.64
N CYS A 965 -5.09 24.88 -19.56
CA CYS A 965 -4.00 25.84 -19.54
C CYS A 965 -2.60 25.26 -19.64
N PHE A 966 -2.48 23.94 -19.66
CA PHE A 966 -1.21 23.26 -19.66
C PHE A 966 -1.15 22.14 -20.70
N ASP A 967 0.04 21.91 -21.24
CA ASP A 967 0.30 20.81 -22.16
C ASP A 967 0.51 19.47 -21.41
N ASP A 968 0.79 18.39 -22.15
CA ASP A 968 0.99 17.05 -21.56
C ASP A 968 2.25 16.91 -20.67
N TYR A 969 3.13 17.91 -20.65
CA TYR A 969 4.30 18.01 -19.75
C TYR A 969 3.98 18.83 -18.48
N GLY A 970 2.79 19.42 -18.44
CA GLY A 970 2.33 20.35 -17.44
C GLY A 970 2.76 21.77 -17.72
N ASP A 971 3.39 22.09 -18.86
CA ASP A 971 3.90 23.43 -19.18
C ASP A 971 2.80 24.38 -19.66
N TRP A 972 2.98 25.66 -19.35
CA TRP A 972 2.00 26.71 -19.67
C TRP A 972 1.75 26.81 -21.19
N ASP A 973 0.49 26.64 -21.59
CA ASP A 973 0.03 26.84 -22.96
C ASP A 973 -0.60 28.23 -23.11
N PHE A 974 -0.23 28.97 -24.16
CA PHE A 974 -0.67 30.34 -24.43
C PHE A 974 -2.14 30.44 -24.88
N VAL A 975 -2.89 29.33 -24.81
CA VAL A 975 -4.33 29.26 -25.09
C VAL A 975 -5.14 29.85 -23.94
N CYS A 976 -4.63 29.82 -22.71
CA CYS A 976 -5.32 30.36 -21.53
C CYS A 976 -5.05 31.85 -21.26
N CYS A 977 -5.93 32.45 -20.45
CA CYS A 977 -5.81 33.84 -20.03
C CYS A 977 -4.72 33.98 -18.95
N GLY A 978 -3.86 34.99 -19.06
CA GLY A 978 -2.77 35.26 -18.11
C GLY A 978 -1.38 34.95 -18.65
N ILE A 979 -0.38 35.05 -17.77
CA ILE A 979 1.04 34.82 -18.07
C ILE A 979 1.68 34.03 -16.93
N VAL A 980 2.48 33.01 -17.27
CA VAL A 980 3.35 32.29 -16.34
C VAL A 980 4.80 32.59 -16.69
N ALA A 981 5.58 33.06 -15.72
CA ALA A 981 7.03 33.21 -15.90
C ALA A 981 7.70 31.84 -16.03
N THR A 982 8.86 31.80 -16.71
CA THR A 982 9.60 30.55 -16.95
C THR A 982 9.79 29.76 -15.64
N PRO A 983 9.19 28.55 -15.54
CA PRO A 983 9.31 27.72 -14.36
C PRO A 983 10.74 27.21 -14.12
N TYR A 984 11.03 26.84 -12.89
CA TYR A 984 12.19 26.00 -12.55
C TYR A 984 11.96 24.55 -12.95
N ASP A 985 13.04 23.79 -13.10
CA ASP A 985 12.99 22.36 -13.39
C ASP A 985 12.27 21.57 -12.30
N TRP A 986 11.57 20.51 -12.69
CA TRP A 986 10.95 19.56 -11.77
C TRP A 986 11.98 18.92 -10.83
N THR A 987 11.66 18.86 -9.53
CA THR A 987 12.50 18.24 -8.50
C THR A 987 11.68 17.46 -7.47
N PRO A 988 12.14 16.30 -6.99
CA PRO A 988 11.54 15.65 -5.84
C PRO A 988 11.89 16.34 -4.51
N ASP A 989 12.87 17.24 -4.51
CA ASP A 989 13.33 17.99 -3.33
C ASP A 989 13.12 19.50 -3.52
N PRO A 990 11.96 20.04 -3.09
CA PRO A 990 11.64 21.45 -3.24
C PRO A 990 12.48 22.36 -2.32
N SER A 991 13.22 21.80 -1.35
CA SER A 991 14.11 22.60 -0.49
C SER A 991 15.27 23.24 -1.28
N THR A 992 15.61 22.66 -2.43
CA THR A 992 16.60 23.20 -3.37
C THR A 992 16.24 24.61 -3.85
N TYR A 993 14.94 24.94 -3.93
CA TYR A 993 14.46 26.25 -4.38
C TYR A 993 14.73 27.38 -3.40
N ILE A 994 14.83 27.09 -2.11
CA ILE A 994 15.08 28.09 -1.05
C ILE A 994 16.43 28.79 -1.28
N SER A 995 17.40 28.07 -1.86
CA SER A 995 18.75 28.58 -2.12
C SER A 995 18.88 29.39 -3.42
N LEU A 996 17.80 29.52 -4.20
CA LEU A 996 17.83 30.24 -5.47
C LEU A 996 17.93 31.77 -5.25
N PRO A 997 18.49 32.53 -6.22
CA PRO A 997 18.57 33.99 -6.12
C PRO A 997 17.21 34.67 -5.97
N VAL A 998 16.16 34.04 -6.51
CA VAL A 998 14.76 34.44 -6.35
C VAL A 998 13.97 33.16 -6.08
N PRO A 999 13.60 32.86 -4.83
CA PRO A 999 12.75 31.71 -4.54
C PRO A 999 11.37 31.84 -5.23
N PRO A 1000 10.70 30.72 -5.54
CA PRO A 1000 9.39 30.75 -6.19
C PRO A 1000 8.33 31.33 -5.26
N SER A 1001 7.31 31.93 -5.87
CA SER A 1001 6.08 32.40 -5.19
C SER A 1001 4.85 31.55 -5.55
N PHE A 1002 5.02 30.62 -6.49
CA PHE A 1002 4.00 29.67 -6.91
C PHE A 1002 4.64 28.30 -7.05
N ILE A 1003 3.87 27.25 -6.77
CA ILE A 1003 4.31 25.86 -6.87
C ILE A 1003 3.31 25.03 -7.66
N GLN A 1004 3.80 24.05 -8.41
CA GLN A 1004 3.00 23.07 -9.13
C GLN A 1004 3.51 21.68 -8.78
N LEU A 1005 2.60 20.71 -8.74
CA LEU A 1005 2.90 19.34 -8.37
C LEU A 1005 2.79 18.44 -9.60
N ARG A 1006 3.62 17.39 -9.65
CA ARG A 1006 3.50 16.27 -10.58
C ARG A 1006 3.63 14.97 -9.82
N VAL A 1007 2.67 14.08 -10.03
CA VAL A 1007 2.66 12.76 -9.41
C VAL A 1007 2.84 11.70 -10.48
N THR A 1008 3.79 10.80 -10.26
CA THR A 1008 4.05 9.65 -11.12
C THR A 1008 3.68 8.36 -10.38
N PHE A 1009 2.71 7.62 -10.93
CA PHE A 1009 2.38 6.27 -10.54
C PHE A 1009 3.22 5.28 -11.36
N VAL A 1010 3.91 4.36 -10.68
CA VAL A 1010 4.65 3.25 -11.29
C VAL A 1010 4.05 1.93 -10.80
N ALA A 1011 3.37 1.22 -11.71
CA ALA A 1011 2.76 -0.08 -11.45
C ALA A 1011 3.78 -1.23 -11.55
N ASN A 1012 3.56 -2.27 -10.75
CA ASN A 1012 4.33 -3.51 -10.84
C ASN A 1012 3.69 -4.38 -11.92
N SER A 1013 4.18 -4.26 -13.15
CA SER A 1013 3.64 -5.02 -14.27
C SER A 1013 3.74 -6.53 -14.06
N ALA A 1014 4.80 -7.04 -13.41
CA ALA A 1014 5.01 -8.47 -13.21
C ALA A 1014 3.96 -9.12 -12.28
N GLN A 1015 3.51 -8.39 -11.25
CA GLN A 1015 2.53 -8.87 -10.27
C GLN A 1015 1.11 -8.34 -10.50
N ASN A 1016 0.93 -7.44 -11.47
CA ASN A 1016 -0.31 -6.69 -11.71
C ASN A 1016 -0.78 -5.91 -10.47
N PHE A 1017 0.15 -5.27 -9.77
CA PHE A 1017 -0.17 -4.36 -8.68
C PHE A 1017 -0.12 -2.91 -9.15
N GLU A 1018 -1.07 -2.11 -8.67
CA GLU A 1018 -1.22 -0.70 -9.01
C GLU A 1018 -1.07 0.14 -7.75
N PRO A 1019 -0.27 1.23 -7.78
CA PRO A 1019 -0.21 2.17 -6.67
C PRO A 1019 -1.49 3.01 -6.59
N GLU A 1020 -1.78 3.53 -5.42
CA GLU A 1020 -2.92 4.42 -5.16
C GLU A 1020 -2.55 5.52 -4.18
N LEU A 1021 -3.27 6.63 -4.26
CA LEU A 1021 -3.05 7.80 -3.43
C LEU A 1021 -4.40 8.39 -3.02
N ASP A 1022 -4.64 8.45 -1.72
CA ASP A 1022 -5.84 9.01 -1.12
C ASP A 1022 -5.64 10.49 -0.78
N ALA A 1023 -4.44 10.91 -0.36
CA ALA A 1023 -4.15 12.32 -0.12
C ALA A 1023 -2.66 12.69 -0.24
N ILE A 1024 -2.41 13.97 -0.50
CA ILE A 1024 -1.09 14.62 -0.43
C ILE A 1024 -1.20 15.83 0.46
N GLY A 1025 -0.23 16.07 1.35
CA GLY A 1025 -0.17 17.35 2.05
C GLY A 1025 1.23 17.79 2.44
N PHE A 1026 1.47 19.10 2.43
CA PHE A 1026 2.70 19.71 2.92
C PHE A 1026 2.43 21.10 3.50
N ALA A 1027 3.42 21.59 4.24
CA ALA A 1027 3.40 22.90 4.89
C ALA A 1027 4.63 23.70 4.47
N TRP A 1028 4.51 25.01 4.37
CA TRP A 1028 5.59 25.92 4.00
C TRP A 1028 5.52 27.24 4.77
N ASN A 1029 6.57 28.04 4.67
CA ASN A 1029 6.58 29.41 5.16
C ASN A 1029 7.19 30.34 4.10
N VAL A 1030 6.91 31.63 4.19
CA VAL A 1030 7.33 32.65 3.21
C VAL A 1030 8.02 33.84 3.88
N ASP A 1031 8.86 34.53 3.11
CA ASP A 1031 9.55 35.77 3.51
C ASP A 1031 8.67 37.04 3.38
#